data_AF-A0A3P1CQD9-F1
#
_entry.id   AF-A0A3P1CQD9-F1
#
_cell.length_a   1.000
_cell.length_b   1.000
_cell.length_c   1.000
_cell.angle_alpha   90.00
_cell.angle_beta   90.00
_cell.angle_gamma   90.00
#
_symmetry.space_group_name_H-M   'P 1'
#
loop_
_entity.id
_entity.type
_entity.pdbx_description
1 polymer ?
#
loop_
_entity_poly.entity_id
_entity_poly.type
_entity_poly.pdbx_seq_one_letter_code
_entity_poly.pdbx_strand_id
1 'polypeptide(L)'
;MRVTAFCFLLFFLSQKLIAQAIITGNEWIDYSQTYYRIPITQAGVYRLTAADLQKAGIPVNSINPTQLQMFRRGIELSIYVAGESDAKLDADDYVEFIGERNDGRQDSLLYRPSGAQPHAYYSMYSDTAAYFLTWRLDGKKGKRMAVVAETDPKDLQPEPYHLAEQLTVLTNEISINQSNGGPSPFPSAYELFFEEGEGYTGPMLKKDSLIGRTFLLDGWIRTAPVKPSMELLLNGRDNTSHRVDVFTGKTAPVQTPLATARFEWFNTARLSFEIPPADVSSSNELILSTESRGSFETDRYSVSYYRLRYPQSFSLKNRSQHTIHLVPNPKGRSYLELTDAPANPMIYDLTDPQYPRRLSAVRENTLLKLVVTDTEIPRQLLIVAGTLTPSRLERTVFRKIDPRKHTYLIVSHESLMKPVGSVLNPVKEYAAYRASAAGGRHDTLVVTMKQLLNQFSYGERTPLAIRRFANYMLSGKTASADTTKYMLLIGRGNAYYPMRTSPDQYYRDLVLTIGNVPGSDLLLTAGLAGFPENVPAIPTGRINTLNPQEVLNYLEKVKEFERTPANEPWRKEVLHLSGGHSVAELTTFRRILDQVSLTARRQYVGANITVKAKQTDEPVERVDVSGMVNSGVSLMTFFGHSSPIVTDLDFGYASKPAYGYRNKGRYPLMFFNGCGVGNIFFGSTGNLSTDWLLTPDKGAIAILAHSGSGYSGPLETYTQQFYQTLFADSSFLTKSIGLVQQETTRRVLAAYSGTYDISNAHQMVLQGDPVLRMFPIQKPDFSVNSSGVFQQGSRRDSVRLGVVVTNAGRFDARQRVGLAVRQRLANGPLRSYGTTLHAAIAYRDTLFYTFKPDSLPNAATTNQYEIRVDPDNQIDELDENNNVLVFGLKAETTGYSVMLPDSGQRFPADRFNPLLEVTFDGVQLKNEALVAANPLIRVVLQDEDPYRIRQDTVGIEVFLKKPCANCDFGRVTLSGPAVSWKPAGPDNRFVLDYQPRNLTDGLYTLQVFATDVSGNRAGPGPYEIQFRVQNSDSLSVVQATPNPVSAQTRFRFTVSGTESPGEGQILIRNLNGQLVRTLHQPVRVGENLFLWDGSDQGGVQLPNGLYLFRLLLTDGRQKSGKVVLNR
;
A
#
# COMPACT_ATOMS: atom_id res chain seq x y z
N MET A 1 -75.53 2.66 10.27
CA MET A 1 -74.72 2.11 9.15
C MET A 1 -73.30 2.65 9.23
N ARG A 2 -72.45 2.00 10.04
CA ARG A 2 -71.02 2.28 10.23
C ARG A 2 -70.36 0.96 10.63
N VAL A 3 -70.27 0.02 9.68
CA VAL A 3 -69.52 -1.25 9.84
C VAL A 3 -69.06 -1.69 8.44
N THR A 4 -68.17 -0.94 7.78
CA THR A 4 -67.53 -1.39 6.52
C THR A 4 -66.24 -0.65 6.15
N ALA A 5 -65.62 0.09 7.09
CA ALA A 5 -64.38 0.83 6.81
C ALA A 5 -63.18 0.44 7.69
N PHE A 6 -63.34 -0.53 8.61
CA PHE A 6 -62.30 -0.86 9.61
C PHE A 6 -61.55 -2.18 9.36
N CYS A 7 -61.94 -2.98 8.35
CA CYS A 7 -61.26 -4.23 8.01
C CYS A 7 -60.21 -4.11 6.88
N PHE A 8 -60.14 -2.99 6.16
CA PHE A 8 -59.16 -2.79 5.08
C PHE A 8 -57.82 -2.18 5.55
N LEU A 9 -57.73 -1.69 6.80
CA LEU A 9 -56.51 -1.06 7.33
C LEU A 9 -55.65 -1.95 8.24
N LEU A 10 -56.17 -3.11 8.66
CA LEU A 10 -55.48 -4.02 9.61
C LEU A 10 -54.78 -5.22 8.95
N PHE A 11 -54.92 -5.42 7.64
CA PHE A 11 -54.18 -6.46 6.90
C PHE A 11 -52.83 -6.01 6.34
N PHE A 12 -52.46 -4.73 6.52
CA PHE A 12 -51.17 -4.16 6.07
C PHE A 12 -50.12 -4.02 7.19
N LEU A 13 -50.36 -4.53 8.40
CA LEU A 13 -49.49 -4.29 9.56
C LEU A 13 -48.79 -5.52 10.16
N SER A 14 -48.80 -6.67 9.47
CA SER A 14 -48.03 -7.84 9.92
C SER A 14 -47.37 -8.61 8.77
N GLN A 15 -46.63 -7.89 7.91
CA GLN A 15 -45.42 -8.45 7.32
C GLN A 15 -44.36 -7.37 7.38
N LYS A 16 -43.54 -7.39 8.44
CA LYS A 16 -42.19 -6.85 8.35
C LYS A 16 -41.46 -7.73 7.34
N LEU A 17 -41.57 -7.39 6.06
CA LEU A 17 -40.57 -7.72 5.06
C LEU A 17 -39.25 -7.17 5.62
N ILE A 18 -38.47 -8.05 6.24
CA ILE A 18 -37.04 -7.83 6.41
C ILE A 18 -36.47 -7.95 4.99
N ALA A 19 -36.69 -6.94 4.16
CA ALA A 19 -35.74 -6.62 3.12
C ALA A 19 -34.50 -6.16 3.88
N GLN A 20 -33.62 -7.09 4.25
CA GLN A 20 -32.26 -6.72 4.59
C GLN A 20 -31.74 -5.97 3.36
N ALA A 21 -31.57 -4.66 3.49
CA ALA A 21 -30.88 -3.89 2.49
C ALA A 21 -29.55 -4.61 2.24
N ILE A 22 -29.25 -4.93 0.98
CA ILE A 22 -27.94 -5.47 0.61
C ILE A 22 -26.95 -4.31 0.81
N ILE A 23 -26.19 -4.35 1.90
CA ILE A 23 -25.26 -3.25 2.26
C ILE A 23 -23.87 -3.54 1.68
N THR A 24 -23.44 -4.80 1.69
CA THR A 24 -22.07 -5.21 1.35
C THR A 24 -22.00 -6.40 0.40
N GLY A 25 -23.07 -7.17 0.19
CA GLY A 25 -23.12 -8.26 -0.80
C GLY A 25 -22.47 -9.58 -0.37
N ASN A 26 -22.07 -9.70 0.90
CA ASN A 26 -21.52 -10.93 1.48
C ASN A 26 -22.44 -11.57 2.55
N GLU A 27 -23.63 -11.02 2.76
CA GLU A 27 -24.55 -11.39 3.84
C GLU A 27 -25.12 -12.82 3.69
N TRP A 28 -25.07 -13.36 2.48
CA TRP A 28 -25.56 -14.70 2.12
C TRP A 28 -24.60 -15.84 2.45
N ILE A 29 -23.37 -15.53 2.88
CA ILE A 29 -22.28 -16.50 3.02
C ILE A 29 -22.28 -17.11 4.42
N ASP A 30 -22.38 -18.43 4.49
CA ASP A 30 -22.05 -19.23 5.67
C ASP A 30 -20.58 -19.66 5.60
N TYR A 31 -19.73 -19.01 6.41
CA TYR A 31 -18.29 -19.25 6.43
C TYR A 31 -17.88 -20.66 6.93
N SER A 32 -18.82 -21.46 7.45
CA SER A 32 -18.57 -22.86 7.79
C SER A 32 -18.68 -23.82 6.60
N GLN A 33 -19.30 -23.38 5.51
CA GLN A 33 -19.55 -24.21 4.32
C GLN A 33 -18.46 -24.07 3.26
N THR A 34 -18.33 -25.10 2.40
CA THR A 34 -17.51 -25.03 1.18
C THR A 34 -18.42 -24.83 -0.02
N TYR A 35 -18.13 -23.80 -0.82
CA TYR A 35 -18.90 -23.49 -2.01
C TYR A 35 -18.15 -23.93 -3.28
N TYR A 36 -18.90 -24.15 -4.35
CA TYR A 36 -18.37 -24.40 -5.69
C TYR A 36 -18.99 -23.39 -6.64
N ARG A 37 -18.15 -22.50 -7.18
CA ARG A 37 -18.55 -21.49 -8.16
C ARG A 37 -18.71 -22.12 -9.52
N ILE A 38 -19.83 -21.84 -10.17
CA ILE A 38 -20.23 -22.33 -11.48
C ILE A 38 -20.40 -21.12 -12.41
N PRO A 39 -19.48 -20.90 -13.36
CA PRO A 39 -19.60 -19.82 -14.33
C PRO A 39 -20.62 -20.17 -15.42
N ILE A 40 -21.58 -19.27 -15.67
CA ILE A 40 -22.66 -19.43 -16.65
C ILE A 40 -22.62 -18.28 -17.66
N THR A 41 -22.44 -18.61 -18.94
CA THR A 41 -22.38 -17.63 -20.05
C THR A 41 -23.57 -17.70 -20.99
N GLN A 42 -24.32 -18.80 -20.96
CA GLN A 42 -25.51 -19.03 -21.78
C GLN A 42 -26.71 -19.35 -20.88
N ALA A 43 -27.87 -18.80 -21.22
CA ALA A 43 -29.12 -19.14 -20.54
C ALA A 43 -29.60 -20.54 -20.96
N GLY A 44 -30.11 -21.32 -20.01
CA GLY A 44 -30.60 -22.68 -20.25
C GLY A 44 -30.78 -23.48 -18.97
N VAL A 45 -31.22 -24.74 -19.11
CA VAL A 45 -31.32 -25.68 -17.99
C VAL A 45 -30.00 -26.41 -17.84
N TYR A 46 -29.35 -26.31 -16.69
CA TYR A 46 -28.08 -26.96 -16.43
C TYR A 46 -28.28 -28.21 -15.58
N ARG A 47 -27.54 -29.27 -15.89
CA ARG A 47 -27.51 -30.52 -15.13
C ARG A 47 -26.10 -30.81 -14.63
N LEU A 48 -26.01 -31.22 -13.37
CA LEU A 48 -24.80 -31.71 -12.72
C LEU A 48 -25.05 -33.15 -12.27
N THR A 49 -24.34 -34.10 -12.84
CA THR A 49 -24.41 -35.51 -12.44
C THR A 49 -23.56 -35.78 -11.21
N ALA A 50 -23.79 -36.90 -10.50
CA ALA A 50 -22.89 -37.33 -9.42
C ALA A 50 -21.42 -37.43 -9.88
N ALA A 51 -21.17 -37.86 -11.13
CA ALA A 51 -19.83 -37.90 -11.72
C ALA A 51 -19.21 -36.50 -11.90
N ASP A 52 -19.99 -35.49 -12.30
CA ASP A 52 -19.52 -34.10 -12.42
C ASP A 52 -19.12 -33.54 -11.04
N LEU A 53 -19.93 -33.82 -10.02
CA LEU A 53 -19.66 -33.40 -8.64
C LEU A 53 -18.39 -34.08 -8.11
N GLN A 54 -18.27 -35.39 -8.29
CA GLN A 54 -17.09 -36.16 -7.87
C GLN A 54 -15.82 -35.67 -8.58
N LYS A 55 -15.90 -35.39 -9.89
CA LYS A 55 -14.78 -34.83 -10.69
C LYS A 55 -14.34 -33.46 -10.17
N ALA A 56 -15.26 -32.66 -9.62
CA ALA A 56 -14.94 -31.39 -8.97
C ALA A 56 -14.33 -31.55 -7.56
N GLY A 57 -14.23 -32.79 -7.05
CA GLY A 57 -13.74 -33.10 -5.71
C GLY A 57 -14.80 -32.91 -4.62
N ILE A 58 -16.09 -32.97 -4.97
CA ILE A 58 -17.19 -32.99 -3.99
C ILE A 58 -17.33 -34.42 -3.43
N PRO A 59 -17.40 -34.59 -2.10
CA PRO A 59 -17.47 -35.92 -1.49
C PRO A 59 -18.89 -36.50 -1.55
N VAL A 60 -19.31 -36.93 -2.75
CA VAL A 60 -20.68 -37.42 -3.05
C VAL A 60 -21.18 -38.49 -2.08
N ASN A 61 -20.29 -39.39 -1.63
CA ASN A 61 -20.63 -40.47 -0.69
C ASN A 61 -20.96 -40.01 0.74
N SER A 62 -20.65 -38.76 1.10
CA SER A 62 -20.87 -38.21 2.45
C SER A 62 -21.95 -37.12 2.50
N ILE A 63 -22.49 -36.71 1.36
CA ILE A 63 -23.43 -35.60 1.27
C ILE A 63 -24.84 -36.17 1.14
N ASN A 64 -25.73 -35.70 2.00
CA ASN A 64 -27.16 -35.92 1.81
C ASN A 64 -27.67 -34.96 0.73
N PRO A 65 -28.16 -35.43 -0.44
CA PRO A 65 -28.64 -34.59 -1.52
C PRO A 65 -29.72 -33.61 -1.07
N THR A 66 -30.55 -33.96 -0.06
CA THR A 66 -31.62 -33.09 0.47
C THR A 66 -31.10 -31.76 1.05
N GLN A 67 -29.80 -31.70 1.39
CA GLN A 67 -29.13 -30.54 1.97
C GLN A 67 -28.48 -29.62 0.93
N LEU A 68 -28.45 -30.01 -0.35
CA LEU A 68 -27.86 -29.19 -1.43
C LEU A 68 -28.59 -27.85 -1.60
N GLN A 69 -27.81 -26.79 -1.81
CA GLN A 69 -28.26 -25.42 -2.06
C GLN A 69 -27.55 -24.83 -3.26
N MET A 70 -28.26 -23.99 -4.02
CA MET A 70 -27.72 -23.22 -5.13
C MET A 70 -27.99 -21.74 -4.91
N PHE A 71 -26.96 -20.89 -5.03
CA PHE A 71 -27.10 -19.46 -4.86
C PHE A 71 -26.78 -18.70 -6.15
N ARG A 72 -27.56 -17.65 -6.43
CA ARG A 72 -27.24 -16.62 -7.43
C ARG A 72 -27.51 -15.25 -6.82
N ARG A 73 -26.57 -14.32 -6.94
CA ARG A 73 -26.69 -12.97 -6.37
C ARG A 73 -27.07 -12.96 -4.87
N GLY A 74 -26.57 -13.95 -4.13
CA GLY A 74 -26.83 -14.13 -2.71
C GLY A 74 -28.22 -14.68 -2.37
N ILE A 75 -29.03 -15.04 -3.37
CA ILE A 75 -30.36 -15.62 -3.17
C ILE A 75 -30.28 -17.12 -3.43
N GLU A 76 -30.77 -17.91 -2.48
CA GLU A 76 -30.93 -19.36 -2.66
C GLU A 76 -32.06 -19.63 -3.66
N LEU A 77 -31.72 -20.35 -4.74
CA LEU A 77 -32.63 -20.78 -5.80
C LEU A 77 -33.18 -22.17 -5.50
N SER A 78 -34.42 -22.42 -5.93
CA SER A 78 -34.97 -23.77 -5.97
C SER A 78 -34.30 -24.60 -7.06
N ILE A 79 -33.81 -25.79 -6.70
CA ILE A 79 -33.19 -26.76 -7.60
C ILE A 79 -34.01 -28.04 -7.68
N TYR A 80 -33.90 -28.79 -8.77
CA TYR A 80 -34.44 -30.15 -8.85
C TYR A 80 -33.30 -31.14 -8.56
N VAL A 81 -33.55 -32.14 -7.72
CA VAL A 81 -32.57 -33.18 -7.39
C VAL A 81 -33.22 -34.53 -7.64
N ALA A 82 -32.75 -35.25 -8.67
CA ALA A 82 -33.20 -36.61 -8.93
C ALA A 82 -32.57 -37.57 -7.92
N GLY A 83 -33.34 -38.56 -7.47
CA GLY A 83 -32.86 -39.63 -6.59
C GLY A 83 -32.81 -39.30 -5.09
N GLU A 84 -33.06 -38.05 -4.67
CA GLU A 84 -32.82 -37.63 -3.27
C GLU A 84 -33.65 -38.33 -2.17
N SER A 85 -34.59 -39.20 -2.53
CA SER A 85 -35.50 -39.89 -1.61
C SER A 85 -34.82 -40.84 -0.63
N ASP A 86 -33.68 -41.41 -1.00
CA ASP A 86 -32.93 -42.35 -0.16
C ASP A 86 -31.81 -41.66 0.65
N ALA A 87 -31.71 -40.34 0.52
CA ALA A 87 -30.71 -39.48 1.14
C ALA A 87 -29.25 -39.80 0.77
N LYS A 88 -29.01 -40.42 -0.39
CA LYS A 88 -27.67 -40.66 -0.95
C LYS A 88 -27.56 -40.06 -2.35
N LEU A 89 -26.33 -39.79 -2.77
CA LEU A 89 -26.00 -39.35 -4.13
C LEU A 89 -25.44 -40.54 -4.90
N ASP A 90 -26.33 -41.27 -5.56
CA ASP A 90 -26.01 -42.45 -6.37
C ASP A 90 -25.52 -42.05 -7.78
N ALA A 91 -25.05 -43.04 -8.56
CA ALA A 91 -24.44 -42.81 -9.86
C ALA A 91 -25.40 -42.17 -10.89
N ASP A 92 -26.71 -42.49 -10.81
CA ASP A 92 -27.75 -41.98 -11.72
C ASP A 92 -28.38 -40.66 -11.23
N ASP A 93 -27.97 -40.17 -10.06
CA ASP A 93 -28.51 -38.94 -9.47
C ASP A 93 -27.91 -37.69 -10.12
N TYR A 94 -28.73 -36.63 -10.13
CA TYR A 94 -28.32 -35.37 -10.70
C TYR A 94 -29.07 -34.18 -10.11
N VAL A 95 -28.46 -33.01 -10.23
CA VAL A 95 -29.01 -31.71 -9.86
C VAL A 95 -29.31 -30.89 -11.11
N GLU A 96 -30.51 -30.31 -11.20
CA GLU A 96 -30.92 -29.39 -12.26
C GLU A 96 -31.23 -28.00 -11.72
N PHE A 97 -30.81 -26.98 -12.46
CA PHE A 97 -31.11 -25.58 -12.16
C PHE A 97 -31.23 -24.74 -13.43
N ILE A 98 -31.95 -23.61 -13.33
CA ILE A 98 -32.08 -22.65 -14.41
C ILE A 98 -30.88 -21.70 -14.36
N GLY A 99 -30.04 -21.76 -15.39
CA GLY A 99 -28.90 -20.87 -15.56
C GLY A 99 -29.26 -19.69 -16.47
N GLU A 100 -28.86 -18.51 -16.05
CA GLU A 100 -28.95 -17.25 -16.81
C GLU A 100 -27.55 -16.63 -16.90
N ARG A 101 -27.23 -16.05 -18.07
CA ARG A 101 -26.02 -15.25 -18.25
C ARG A 101 -26.05 -13.98 -17.38
N ASN A 102 -24.90 -13.32 -17.23
CA ASN A 102 -24.86 -12.06 -16.52
C ASN A 102 -25.62 -10.97 -17.28
N ASP A 103 -26.39 -10.19 -16.54
CA ASP A 103 -27.12 -9.03 -17.03
C ASP A 103 -26.47 -7.75 -16.46
N GLY A 104 -26.89 -6.59 -16.94
CA GLY A 104 -26.38 -5.30 -16.48
C GLY A 104 -27.03 -4.77 -15.20
N ARG A 105 -27.90 -5.53 -14.50
CA ARG A 105 -28.66 -4.98 -13.37
C ARG A 105 -27.78 -4.42 -12.26
N GLN A 106 -26.65 -5.07 -11.97
CA GLN A 106 -25.72 -4.56 -10.95
C GLN A 106 -25.02 -3.27 -11.40
N ASP A 107 -24.84 -3.06 -12.71
CA ASP A 107 -24.13 -1.89 -13.22
C ASP A 107 -24.86 -0.59 -12.86
N SER A 108 -26.18 -0.61 -12.66
CA SER A 108 -26.96 0.54 -12.13
C SER A 108 -26.38 1.18 -10.88
N LEU A 109 -25.69 0.41 -10.03
CA LEU A 109 -25.04 0.93 -8.80
C LEU A 109 -23.76 1.73 -9.06
N LEU A 110 -23.30 1.77 -10.31
CA LEU A 110 -22.20 2.62 -10.79
C LEU A 110 -22.71 3.88 -11.51
N TYR A 111 -24.03 4.01 -11.73
CA TYR A 111 -24.65 5.19 -12.30
C TYR A 111 -25.05 6.21 -11.23
N ARG A 112 -25.03 7.49 -11.60
CA ARG A 112 -25.55 8.58 -10.78
C ARG A 112 -26.52 9.45 -11.61
N PRO A 113 -27.83 9.46 -11.29
CA PRO A 113 -28.51 8.55 -10.35
C PRO A 113 -28.54 7.11 -10.88
N SER A 114 -28.79 6.13 -10.00
CA SER A 114 -28.81 4.71 -10.40
C SER A 114 -29.86 4.35 -11.47
N GLY A 115 -30.90 5.18 -11.59
CA GLY A 115 -31.95 5.06 -12.62
C GLY A 115 -31.53 5.52 -14.01
N ALA A 116 -30.35 6.13 -14.15
CA ALA A 116 -29.83 6.66 -15.43
C ALA A 116 -29.36 5.57 -16.39
N GLN A 117 -29.24 4.32 -15.94
CA GLN A 117 -28.88 3.18 -16.79
C GLN A 117 -29.93 2.99 -17.90
N PRO A 118 -29.56 3.04 -19.20
CA PRO A 118 -30.52 2.91 -20.30
C PRO A 118 -31.30 1.59 -20.25
N HIS A 119 -30.61 0.47 -20.01
CA HIS A 119 -31.23 -0.83 -19.82
C HIS A 119 -30.31 -1.79 -19.03
N ALA A 120 -30.89 -2.84 -18.47
CA ALA A 120 -30.16 -3.87 -17.73
C ALA A 120 -29.89 -5.16 -18.53
N TYR A 121 -30.20 -5.24 -19.84
CA TYR A 121 -30.11 -6.50 -20.59
C TYR A 121 -28.69 -6.92 -20.99
N TYR A 122 -27.71 -6.05 -20.82
CA TYR A 122 -26.32 -6.27 -21.19
C TYR A 122 -25.40 -5.57 -20.20
N SER A 123 -24.44 -6.29 -19.65
CA SER A 123 -23.52 -5.73 -18.65
C SER A 123 -22.41 -4.88 -19.31
N MET A 124 -21.82 -3.97 -18.55
CA MET A 124 -20.63 -3.21 -18.96
C MET A 124 -19.34 -4.03 -18.90
N TYR A 125 -19.28 -5.09 -18.08
CA TYR A 125 -18.01 -5.76 -17.72
C TYR A 125 -17.89 -7.23 -18.14
N SER A 126 -18.95 -8.04 -18.05
CA SER A 126 -18.90 -9.46 -18.47
C SER A 126 -20.28 -10.06 -18.72
N ASP A 127 -20.38 -11.05 -19.61
CA ASP A 127 -21.55 -11.93 -19.77
C ASP A 127 -21.57 -13.12 -18.80
N THR A 128 -20.49 -13.34 -18.04
CA THR A 128 -20.39 -14.51 -17.16
C THR A 128 -21.06 -14.24 -15.82
N ALA A 129 -22.18 -14.92 -15.55
CA ALA A 129 -22.78 -15.00 -14.22
C ALA A 129 -22.07 -16.06 -13.39
N ALA A 130 -22.22 -15.97 -12.06
CA ALA A 130 -21.74 -16.98 -11.14
C ALA A 130 -22.88 -17.52 -10.28
N TYR A 131 -22.92 -18.85 -10.21
CA TYR A 131 -23.78 -19.61 -9.31
C TYR A 131 -22.90 -20.32 -8.30
N PHE A 132 -23.39 -20.53 -7.08
CA PHE A 132 -22.63 -21.21 -6.04
C PHE A 132 -23.41 -22.41 -5.50
N LEU A 133 -22.87 -23.60 -5.74
CA LEU A 133 -23.36 -24.85 -5.16
C LEU A 133 -22.71 -25.06 -3.79
N THR A 134 -23.50 -25.45 -2.79
CA THR A 134 -23.06 -25.83 -1.44
C THR A 134 -24.04 -26.85 -0.85
N TRP A 135 -23.79 -27.29 0.38
CA TRP A 135 -24.73 -28.09 1.16
C TRP A 135 -24.76 -27.62 2.61
N ARG A 136 -25.93 -27.73 3.23
CA ARG A 136 -26.15 -27.33 4.62
C ARG A 136 -25.47 -28.28 5.58
N LEU A 137 -24.82 -27.72 6.60
CA LEU A 137 -24.24 -28.48 7.70
C LEU A 137 -25.17 -28.56 8.92
N ASP A 138 -26.28 -27.82 8.91
CA ASP A 138 -27.26 -27.75 10.01
C ASP A 138 -28.40 -28.77 9.89
N GLY A 139 -28.31 -29.72 8.95
CA GLY A 139 -29.30 -30.78 8.78
C GLY A 139 -30.59 -30.36 8.05
N LYS A 140 -30.79 -29.06 7.77
CA LYS A 140 -32.02 -28.60 7.10
C LYS A 140 -31.97 -28.88 5.60
N LYS A 141 -33.15 -28.92 4.98
CA LYS A 141 -33.29 -29.09 3.54
C LYS A 141 -32.96 -27.79 2.80
N GLY A 142 -32.32 -27.90 1.64
CA GLY A 142 -32.22 -26.79 0.68
C GLY A 142 -33.53 -26.58 -0.08
N LYS A 143 -33.65 -25.47 -0.79
CA LYS A 143 -34.84 -25.20 -1.62
C LYS A 143 -34.98 -26.19 -2.78
N ARG A 144 -36.22 -26.57 -3.09
CA ARG A 144 -36.56 -27.49 -4.18
C ARG A 144 -37.55 -26.89 -5.15
N MET A 145 -37.40 -27.26 -6.43
CA MET A 145 -38.44 -27.01 -7.42
C MET A 145 -39.65 -27.87 -7.09
N ALA A 146 -40.85 -27.28 -7.13
CA ALA A 146 -42.07 -28.05 -7.05
C ALA A 146 -42.23 -28.87 -8.34
N VAL A 147 -42.63 -30.13 -8.23
CA VAL A 147 -43.02 -30.96 -9.38
C VAL A 147 -44.54 -30.98 -9.47
N VAL A 148 -45.09 -30.37 -10.51
CA VAL A 148 -46.54 -30.34 -10.78
C VAL A 148 -46.86 -31.50 -11.73
N ALA A 149 -47.57 -32.49 -11.20
CA ALA A 149 -47.97 -33.71 -11.91
C ALA A 149 -49.42 -33.65 -12.43
N GLU A 150 -50.04 -32.47 -12.46
CA GLU A 150 -51.36 -32.28 -13.05
C GLU A 150 -51.30 -32.48 -14.58
N THR A 151 -52.15 -33.36 -15.09
CA THR A 151 -52.23 -33.70 -16.52
C THR A 151 -53.67 -33.84 -17.03
N ASP A 152 -54.69 -33.69 -16.19
CA ASP A 152 -56.10 -33.90 -16.57
C ASP A 152 -56.72 -32.61 -17.14
N PRO A 153 -57.03 -32.54 -18.45
CA PRO A 153 -57.61 -31.35 -19.07
C PRO A 153 -59.12 -31.21 -18.84
N LYS A 154 -59.75 -32.03 -18.00
CA LYS A 154 -61.20 -32.01 -17.77
C LYS A 154 -61.73 -30.58 -17.51
N ASP A 155 -62.83 -30.24 -18.18
CA ASP A 155 -63.52 -28.94 -18.16
C ASP A 155 -62.73 -27.73 -18.72
N LEU A 156 -61.61 -28.00 -19.41
CA LEU A 156 -60.79 -27.01 -20.12
C LEU A 156 -60.88 -27.19 -21.63
N GLN A 157 -60.73 -26.08 -22.35
CA GLN A 157 -60.52 -26.06 -23.80
C GLN A 157 -59.08 -25.64 -24.06
N PRO A 158 -58.45 -26.07 -25.17
CA PRO A 158 -57.10 -25.64 -25.51
C PRO A 158 -57.01 -24.11 -25.57
N GLU A 159 -55.98 -23.54 -24.96
CA GLU A 159 -55.70 -22.11 -25.08
C GLU A 159 -55.50 -21.75 -26.56
N PRO A 160 -56.13 -20.69 -27.09
CA PRO A 160 -56.12 -20.39 -28.51
C PRO A 160 -54.79 -19.79 -29.01
N TYR A 161 -54.02 -19.17 -28.11
CA TYR A 161 -52.70 -18.58 -28.40
C TYR A 161 -51.92 -18.36 -27.10
N HIS A 162 -50.62 -18.15 -27.23
CA HIS A 162 -49.80 -17.49 -26.19
C HIS A 162 -49.27 -16.16 -26.70
N LEU A 163 -48.67 -15.35 -25.83
CA LEU A 163 -47.93 -14.17 -26.27
C LEU A 163 -46.48 -14.57 -26.58
N ALA A 164 -46.10 -14.48 -27.85
CA ALA A 164 -44.69 -14.52 -28.23
C ALA A 164 -44.01 -13.23 -27.78
N GLU A 165 -42.74 -13.32 -27.41
CA GLU A 165 -41.89 -12.15 -27.19
C GLU A 165 -40.61 -12.29 -28.01
N GLN A 166 -40.29 -11.25 -28.78
CA GLN A 166 -39.01 -11.11 -29.48
C GLN A 166 -38.30 -9.88 -28.92
N LEU A 167 -37.31 -10.09 -28.05
CA LEU A 167 -36.41 -9.05 -27.55
C LEU A 167 -35.13 -9.03 -28.39
N THR A 168 -34.85 -7.91 -29.05
CA THR A 168 -33.55 -7.64 -29.67
C THR A 168 -32.86 -6.51 -28.92
N VAL A 169 -31.72 -6.81 -28.30
CA VAL A 169 -30.85 -5.80 -27.69
C VAL A 169 -29.72 -5.47 -28.66
N LEU A 170 -29.49 -4.19 -28.91
CA LEU A 170 -28.41 -3.72 -29.76
C LEU A 170 -27.22 -3.30 -28.89
N THR A 171 -26.06 -3.90 -29.15
CA THR A 171 -24.86 -3.74 -28.31
C THR A 171 -23.59 -3.53 -29.15
N ASN A 172 -23.76 -3.00 -30.37
CA ASN A 172 -22.67 -2.88 -31.33
C ASN A 172 -21.83 -1.60 -31.14
N GLU A 173 -22.40 -0.59 -30.50
CA GLU A 173 -21.70 0.62 -30.11
C GLU A 173 -21.87 0.89 -28.62
N ILE A 174 -20.98 1.74 -28.10
CA ILE A 174 -21.08 2.32 -26.76
C ILE A 174 -21.46 3.79 -26.90
N SER A 175 -22.46 4.21 -26.15
CA SER A 175 -22.78 5.61 -25.92
C SER A 175 -22.01 6.11 -24.70
N ILE A 176 -21.39 7.27 -24.86
CA ILE A 176 -20.60 7.96 -23.83
C ILE A 176 -21.19 9.35 -23.74
N ASN A 177 -21.55 9.78 -22.53
CA ASN A 177 -22.23 11.04 -22.33
C ASN A 177 -21.21 12.18 -22.37
N GLN A 178 -21.41 13.12 -23.29
CA GLN A 178 -20.57 14.31 -23.49
C GLN A 178 -21.34 15.61 -23.20
N SER A 179 -22.49 15.52 -22.54
CA SER A 179 -23.38 16.66 -22.26
C SER A 179 -22.84 17.64 -21.24
N ASN A 180 -21.99 17.17 -20.35
CA ASN A 180 -21.29 18.02 -19.41
C ASN A 180 -20.27 18.88 -20.19
N GLY A 181 -20.35 20.21 -20.09
CA GLY A 181 -19.40 21.14 -20.73
C GLY A 181 -19.97 22.04 -21.82
N GLY A 182 -21.23 21.87 -22.22
CA GLY A 182 -21.96 22.78 -23.12
C GLY A 182 -21.82 22.47 -24.61
N PRO A 183 -22.53 23.22 -25.49
CA PRO A 183 -22.41 23.05 -26.93
C PRO A 183 -21.04 23.50 -27.44
N SER A 184 -20.57 22.88 -28.52
CA SER A 184 -19.37 23.32 -29.26
C SER A 184 -19.35 24.86 -29.42
N PRO A 185 -18.23 25.55 -29.14
CA PRO A 185 -16.86 25.03 -29.10
C PRO A 185 -16.33 24.68 -27.69
N PHE A 186 -17.17 24.64 -26.66
CA PHE A 186 -16.69 24.35 -25.30
C PHE A 186 -16.27 22.87 -25.18
N PRO A 187 -15.10 22.57 -24.58
CA PRO A 187 -14.64 21.20 -24.42
C PRO A 187 -15.57 20.45 -23.46
N SER A 188 -16.12 19.32 -23.90
CA SER A 188 -16.97 18.48 -23.05
C SER A 188 -16.20 18.01 -21.81
N ALA A 189 -16.72 18.31 -20.63
CA ALA A 189 -16.32 17.69 -19.37
C ALA A 189 -16.90 16.28 -19.32
N TYR A 190 -16.14 15.33 -18.79
CA TYR A 190 -16.58 13.95 -18.60
C TYR A 190 -16.64 13.67 -17.10
N GLU A 191 -17.80 13.26 -16.60
CA GLU A 191 -17.83 12.59 -15.30
C GLU A 191 -17.37 11.13 -15.47
N LEU A 192 -16.76 10.58 -14.42
CA LEU A 192 -16.13 9.26 -14.48
C LEU A 192 -17.03 8.16 -13.88
N PHE A 193 -18.11 8.54 -13.22
CA PHE A 193 -19.21 7.64 -12.89
C PHE A 193 -20.15 7.57 -14.10
N PHE A 194 -21.00 6.54 -14.18
CA PHE A 194 -21.89 6.43 -15.32
C PHE A 194 -23.07 7.40 -15.22
N GLU A 195 -23.40 8.03 -16.34
CA GLU A 195 -24.47 9.02 -16.45
C GLU A 195 -25.59 8.56 -17.40
N GLU A 196 -26.61 9.41 -17.57
CA GLU A 196 -27.72 9.09 -18.45
C GLU A 196 -27.25 8.92 -19.90
N GLY A 197 -27.81 7.91 -20.56
CA GLY A 197 -27.46 7.54 -21.93
C GLY A 197 -26.13 6.81 -22.09
N GLU A 198 -25.35 6.61 -21.02
CA GLU A 198 -24.13 5.81 -21.10
C GLU A 198 -24.43 4.32 -21.07
N GLY A 199 -23.83 3.57 -21.99
CA GLY A 199 -24.02 2.13 -22.09
C GLY A 199 -23.95 1.59 -23.51
N TYR A 200 -24.04 0.27 -23.63
CA TYR A 200 -24.12 -0.37 -24.94
C TYR A 200 -25.47 -0.09 -25.60
N THR A 201 -25.43 0.30 -26.87
CA THR A 201 -26.60 0.65 -27.68
C THR A 201 -26.37 0.26 -29.14
N GLY A 202 -27.34 0.57 -30.00
CA GLY A 202 -27.25 0.42 -31.45
C GLY A 202 -26.37 1.47 -32.13
N PRO A 203 -26.25 1.38 -33.47
CA PRO A 203 -25.40 2.27 -34.24
C PRO A 203 -25.91 3.70 -34.14
N MET A 204 -25.00 4.67 -34.19
CA MET A 204 -25.36 6.09 -34.21
C MET A 204 -26.05 6.45 -35.54
N LEU A 205 -27.31 6.84 -35.45
CA LEU A 205 -28.15 7.26 -36.57
C LEU A 205 -28.10 8.79 -36.71
N LYS A 206 -28.05 9.27 -37.96
CA LYS A 206 -28.02 10.70 -38.28
C LYS A 206 -29.42 11.24 -38.53
N LYS A 207 -29.55 12.57 -38.48
CA LYS A 207 -30.74 13.30 -38.90
C LYS A 207 -31.19 12.89 -40.31
N ASP A 208 -32.51 12.87 -40.55
CA ASP A 208 -33.16 12.60 -41.82
C ASP A 208 -32.79 11.24 -42.47
N SER A 209 -32.18 10.34 -41.69
CA SER A 209 -31.88 8.97 -42.10
C SER A 209 -33.01 8.05 -41.68
N LEU A 210 -33.82 7.60 -42.64
CA LEU A 210 -34.85 6.59 -42.41
C LEU A 210 -34.21 5.19 -42.35
N ILE A 211 -34.11 4.62 -41.15
CA ILE A 211 -33.52 3.29 -40.94
C ILE A 211 -34.59 2.31 -40.52
N GLY A 212 -34.80 1.28 -41.33
CA GLY A 212 -35.81 0.23 -41.10
C GLY A 212 -35.22 -1.08 -40.60
N ARG A 213 -35.98 -1.76 -39.74
CA ARG A 213 -35.70 -3.11 -39.26
C ARG A 213 -36.91 -4.01 -39.48
N THR A 214 -36.65 -5.18 -40.07
CA THR A 214 -37.69 -6.19 -40.34
C THR A 214 -37.85 -7.14 -39.16
N PHE A 215 -39.09 -7.42 -38.80
CA PHE A 215 -39.51 -8.39 -37.78
C PHE A 215 -40.46 -9.40 -38.41
N LEU A 216 -40.32 -10.67 -38.03
CA LEU A 216 -41.19 -11.75 -38.47
C LEU A 216 -42.13 -12.17 -37.33
N LEU A 217 -43.43 -11.95 -37.51
CA LEU A 217 -44.49 -12.36 -36.59
C LEU A 217 -44.92 -13.81 -36.90
N ASP A 218 -43.96 -14.72 -36.76
CA ASP A 218 -44.10 -16.12 -37.10
C ASP A 218 -45.26 -16.79 -36.32
N GLY A 219 -46.17 -17.50 -37.01
CA GLY A 219 -47.33 -18.13 -36.35
C GLY A 219 -48.32 -17.17 -35.69
N TRP A 220 -48.36 -15.89 -36.11
CA TRP A 220 -49.29 -14.90 -35.57
C TRP A 220 -50.77 -15.25 -35.80
N ILE A 221 -51.55 -15.27 -34.72
CA ILE A 221 -52.99 -15.50 -34.74
C ILE A 221 -53.70 -14.17 -34.97
N ARG A 222 -54.02 -13.86 -36.23
CA ARG A 222 -54.65 -12.59 -36.64
C ARG A 222 -56.07 -12.38 -36.09
N THR A 223 -56.76 -13.46 -35.74
CA THR A 223 -58.12 -13.45 -35.17
C THR A 223 -58.13 -13.24 -33.66
N ALA A 224 -56.97 -13.24 -33.00
CA ALA A 224 -56.88 -13.04 -31.57
C ALA A 224 -57.31 -11.60 -31.19
N PRO A 225 -57.96 -11.40 -30.03
CA PRO A 225 -58.42 -10.09 -29.59
C PRO A 225 -57.26 -9.14 -29.22
N VAL A 226 -56.09 -9.69 -28.92
CA VAL A 226 -54.89 -8.91 -28.57
C VAL A 226 -54.10 -8.59 -29.84
N LYS A 227 -53.85 -7.31 -30.10
CA LYS A 227 -53.02 -6.89 -31.24
C LYS A 227 -51.53 -7.05 -30.94
N PRO A 228 -50.67 -7.21 -31.96
CA PRO A 228 -49.22 -7.09 -31.77
C PRO A 228 -48.87 -5.74 -31.15
N SER A 229 -47.88 -5.71 -30.27
CA SER A 229 -47.36 -4.48 -29.65
C SER A 229 -45.84 -4.45 -29.70
N MET A 230 -45.30 -3.24 -29.79
CA MET A 230 -43.87 -3.00 -29.84
C MET A 230 -43.48 -2.03 -28.74
N GLU A 231 -42.34 -2.31 -28.11
CA GLU A 231 -41.60 -1.34 -27.31
C GLU A 231 -40.22 -1.13 -27.91
N LEU A 232 -39.73 0.10 -27.93
CA LEU A 232 -38.33 0.40 -28.21
C LEU A 232 -37.78 1.44 -27.26
N LEU A 233 -36.46 1.41 -27.05
CA LEU A 233 -35.72 2.43 -26.31
C LEU A 233 -34.84 3.21 -27.29
N LEU A 234 -35.12 4.51 -27.40
CA LEU A 234 -34.27 5.47 -28.07
C LEU A 234 -33.26 6.03 -27.07
N ASN A 235 -32.03 6.25 -27.54
CA ASN A 235 -30.95 6.81 -26.76
C ASN A 235 -30.31 7.96 -27.53
N GLY A 236 -30.29 9.15 -26.94
CA GLY A 236 -29.65 10.32 -27.52
C GLY A 236 -28.15 10.15 -27.65
N ARG A 237 -27.57 10.77 -28.68
CA ARG A 237 -26.14 10.66 -29.00
C ARG A 237 -25.50 12.03 -29.23
N ASP A 238 -26.16 13.10 -28.80
CA ASP A 238 -25.73 14.49 -28.95
C ASP A 238 -26.22 15.40 -27.82
N ASN A 239 -25.71 16.63 -27.80
CA ASN A 239 -26.12 17.69 -26.86
C ASN A 239 -27.25 18.57 -27.43
N THR A 240 -28.15 18.00 -28.23
CA THR A 240 -29.27 18.71 -28.86
C THR A 240 -30.61 18.20 -28.33
N SER A 241 -31.69 18.92 -28.61
CA SER A 241 -33.02 18.33 -28.47
C SER A 241 -33.27 17.36 -29.63
N HIS A 242 -33.87 16.22 -29.32
CA HIS A 242 -34.15 15.15 -30.25
C HIS A 242 -35.63 15.08 -30.56
N ARG A 243 -35.97 14.92 -31.84
CA ARG A 243 -37.32 14.53 -32.25
C ARG A 243 -37.24 13.35 -33.20
N VAL A 244 -37.66 12.17 -32.75
CA VAL A 244 -37.61 10.94 -33.54
C VAL A 244 -39.02 10.46 -33.84
N ASP A 245 -39.35 10.41 -35.12
CA ASP A 245 -40.60 9.84 -35.63
C ASP A 245 -40.40 8.33 -35.88
N VAL A 246 -41.40 7.53 -35.53
CA VAL A 246 -41.42 6.07 -35.67
C VAL A 246 -42.52 5.68 -36.63
N PHE A 247 -42.19 4.79 -37.56
CA PHE A 247 -43.10 4.34 -38.61
C PHE A 247 -43.16 2.82 -38.68
N THR A 248 -44.28 2.29 -39.16
CA THR A 248 -44.50 0.86 -39.42
C THR A 248 -45.04 0.63 -40.81
N GLY A 249 -44.75 -0.53 -41.42
CA GLY A 249 -45.32 -0.86 -42.73
C GLY A 249 -44.92 -2.24 -43.24
N LYS A 250 -45.55 -2.63 -44.36
CA LYS A 250 -45.34 -3.94 -45.01
C LYS A 250 -44.07 -4.01 -45.84
N THR A 251 -43.67 -2.90 -46.46
CA THR A 251 -42.56 -2.80 -47.43
C THR A 251 -41.90 -1.43 -47.30
N ALA A 252 -40.56 -1.37 -47.29
CA ALA A 252 -39.85 -0.10 -47.39
C ALA A 252 -40.06 0.50 -48.80
N PRO A 253 -40.28 1.82 -48.98
CA PRO A 253 -40.32 2.90 -47.99
C PRO A 253 -41.74 3.34 -47.56
N VAL A 254 -42.80 2.59 -47.90
CA VAL A 254 -44.20 2.96 -47.57
C VAL A 254 -44.47 2.64 -46.10
N GLN A 255 -44.53 3.67 -45.26
CA GLN A 255 -44.71 3.49 -43.81
C GLN A 255 -45.74 4.44 -43.21
N THR A 256 -46.58 3.91 -42.33
CA THR A 256 -47.58 4.61 -41.54
C THR A 256 -46.90 5.25 -40.32
N PRO A 257 -47.06 6.56 -40.07
CA PRO A 257 -46.57 7.20 -38.84
C PRO A 257 -47.28 6.59 -37.62
N LEU A 258 -46.51 6.21 -36.59
CA LEU A 258 -47.04 5.50 -35.43
C LEU A 258 -46.82 6.24 -34.11
N ALA A 259 -45.64 6.83 -33.91
CA ALA A 259 -45.32 7.58 -32.70
C ALA A 259 -44.22 8.62 -32.97
N THR A 260 -44.10 9.60 -32.08
CA THR A 260 -42.99 10.55 -32.05
C THR A 260 -42.45 10.64 -30.63
N ALA A 261 -41.13 10.50 -30.47
CA ALA A 261 -40.44 10.80 -29.22
C ALA A 261 -39.82 12.20 -29.27
N ARG A 262 -39.85 12.89 -28.12
CA ARG A 262 -39.07 14.11 -27.87
C ARG A 262 -38.29 13.91 -26.58
N PHE A 263 -36.99 14.13 -26.61
CA PHE A 263 -36.09 13.99 -25.47
C PHE A 263 -34.85 14.86 -25.67
N GLU A 264 -34.12 15.12 -24.60
CA GLU A 264 -33.01 16.08 -24.60
C GLU A 264 -31.69 15.36 -24.41
N TRP A 265 -30.66 15.81 -25.13
CA TRP A 265 -29.28 15.41 -24.95
C TRP A 265 -29.10 13.88 -25.00
N PHE A 266 -28.28 13.31 -24.10
CA PHE A 266 -28.09 11.87 -23.97
C PHE A 266 -29.22 11.14 -23.25
N ASN A 267 -30.35 11.79 -22.94
CA ASN A 267 -31.45 11.11 -22.27
C ASN A 267 -32.04 10.00 -23.14
N THR A 268 -32.76 9.10 -22.48
CA THR A 268 -33.44 7.99 -23.15
C THR A 268 -34.94 8.25 -23.31
N ALA A 269 -35.54 7.74 -24.38
CA ALA A 269 -36.98 7.77 -24.59
C ALA A 269 -37.50 6.36 -24.86
N ARG A 270 -38.35 5.85 -23.95
CA ARG A 270 -39.05 4.58 -24.13
C ARG A 270 -40.40 4.82 -24.79
N LEU A 271 -40.64 4.17 -25.92
CA LEU A 271 -41.91 4.20 -26.65
C LEU A 271 -42.55 2.82 -26.59
N SER A 272 -43.87 2.78 -26.41
CA SER A 272 -44.65 1.55 -26.51
C SER A 272 -45.99 1.81 -27.21
N PHE A 273 -46.33 0.96 -28.19
CA PHE A 273 -47.51 1.16 -29.04
C PHE A 273 -48.03 -0.17 -29.62
N GLU A 274 -49.31 -0.20 -29.98
CA GLU A 274 -49.92 -1.29 -30.75
C GLU A 274 -49.52 -1.17 -32.23
N ILE A 275 -49.26 -2.30 -32.88
CA ILE A 275 -49.00 -2.36 -34.32
C ILE A 275 -50.35 -2.51 -35.05
N PRO A 276 -50.67 -1.61 -36.00
CA PRO A 276 -51.85 -1.78 -36.84
C PRO A 276 -51.76 -3.12 -37.60
N PRO A 277 -52.77 -4.01 -37.54
CA PRO A 277 -52.75 -5.26 -38.29
C PRO A 277 -52.59 -5.08 -39.80
N ALA A 278 -53.02 -3.92 -40.31
CA ALA A 278 -52.88 -3.49 -41.69
C ALA A 278 -51.42 -3.19 -42.09
N ASP A 279 -50.50 -2.98 -41.14
CA ASP A 279 -49.08 -2.72 -41.43
C ASP A 279 -48.24 -4.00 -41.53
N VAL A 280 -48.80 -5.16 -41.16
CA VAL A 280 -48.13 -6.46 -41.25
C VAL A 280 -48.46 -7.12 -42.60
N SER A 281 -47.45 -7.57 -43.33
CA SER A 281 -47.59 -8.21 -44.64
C SER A 281 -48.35 -9.55 -44.55
N SER A 282 -48.77 -10.12 -45.68
CA SER A 282 -49.33 -11.48 -45.72
C SER A 282 -48.32 -12.57 -45.35
N SER A 283 -47.02 -12.31 -45.51
CA SER A 283 -45.90 -13.14 -45.03
C SER A 283 -45.60 -12.98 -43.53
N ASN A 284 -46.43 -12.23 -42.79
CA ASN A 284 -46.23 -11.89 -41.37
C ASN A 284 -44.97 -11.05 -41.09
N GLU A 285 -44.51 -10.28 -42.07
CA GLU A 285 -43.38 -9.37 -41.91
C GLU A 285 -43.86 -7.97 -41.53
N LEU A 286 -43.14 -7.35 -40.61
CA LEU A 286 -43.32 -5.98 -40.16
C LEU A 286 -42.00 -5.24 -40.31
N ILE A 287 -42.01 -4.09 -40.99
CA ILE A 287 -40.87 -3.19 -41.00
C ILE A 287 -41.17 -2.03 -40.05
N LEU A 288 -40.31 -1.84 -39.06
CA LEU A 288 -40.31 -0.67 -38.19
C LEU A 288 -39.13 0.22 -38.55
N SER A 289 -39.37 1.51 -38.81
CA SER A 289 -38.31 2.48 -39.01
C SER A 289 -38.37 3.63 -38.02
N THR A 290 -37.23 4.27 -37.85
CA THR A 290 -37.09 5.51 -37.11
C THR A 290 -36.42 6.56 -37.97
N GLU A 291 -36.85 7.81 -37.85
CA GLU A 291 -36.27 8.97 -38.54
C GLU A 291 -36.17 10.15 -37.57
N SER A 292 -35.01 10.79 -37.52
CA SER A 292 -34.82 12.01 -36.74
C SER A 292 -35.27 13.23 -37.56
N ARG A 293 -36.17 14.03 -36.99
CA ARG A 293 -36.76 15.27 -37.55
C ARG A 293 -36.64 16.46 -36.59
N GLY A 294 -35.66 16.47 -35.69
CA GLY A 294 -35.43 17.63 -34.83
C GLY A 294 -34.82 18.81 -35.57
N SER A 295 -34.77 19.94 -34.88
CA SER A 295 -34.46 21.24 -35.48
C SER A 295 -32.97 21.49 -35.71
N PHE A 296 -32.09 20.62 -35.19
CA PHE A 296 -30.64 20.77 -35.25
C PHE A 296 -30.02 19.85 -36.31
N GLU A 297 -29.01 20.33 -37.03
CA GLU A 297 -28.24 19.55 -38.02
C GLU A 297 -27.65 18.25 -37.44
N THR A 298 -27.19 18.32 -36.19
CA THR A 298 -26.63 17.18 -35.44
C THR A 298 -27.67 16.65 -34.44
N ASP A 299 -28.78 16.14 -34.95
CA ASP A 299 -29.79 15.41 -34.16
C ASP A 299 -29.51 13.89 -34.25
N ARG A 300 -28.39 13.44 -33.66
CA ARG A 300 -27.97 12.03 -33.66
C ARG A 300 -28.60 11.25 -32.50
N TYR A 301 -29.05 10.03 -32.79
CA TYR A 301 -29.63 9.12 -31.79
C TYR A 301 -29.27 7.68 -32.10
N SER A 302 -29.69 6.75 -31.25
CA SER A 302 -29.56 5.31 -31.49
C SER A 302 -30.78 4.58 -30.92
N VAL A 303 -31.00 3.35 -31.36
CA VAL A 303 -31.97 2.45 -30.73
C VAL A 303 -31.21 1.43 -29.88
N SER A 304 -31.56 1.29 -28.60
CA SER A 304 -30.86 0.35 -27.71
C SER A 304 -31.51 -1.03 -27.69
N TYR A 305 -32.84 -1.11 -27.77
CA TYR A 305 -33.53 -2.39 -27.92
C TYR A 305 -34.91 -2.26 -28.60
N TYR A 306 -35.40 -3.38 -29.11
CA TYR A 306 -36.78 -3.60 -29.57
C TYR A 306 -37.38 -4.79 -28.84
N ARG A 307 -38.65 -4.69 -28.43
CA ARG A 307 -39.41 -5.76 -27.81
C ARG A 307 -40.78 -5.86 -28.47
N LEU A 308 -40.93 -6.86 -29.34
CA LEU A 308 -42.17 -7.15 -30.05
C LEU A 308 -42.93 -8.28 -29.33
N ARG A 309 -44.22 -8.07 -29.05
CA ARG A 309 -45.12 -9.06 -28.46
C ARG A 309 -46.34 -9.27 -29.34
N TYR A 310 -46.75 -10.51 -29.57
CA TYR A 310 -47.91 -10.82 -30.42
C TYR A 310 -48.53 -12.18 -30.08
N PRO A 311 -49.83 -12.40 -30.35
CA PRO A 311 -50.47 -13.69 -30.12
C PRO A 311 -49.96 -14.74 -31.13
N GLN A 312 -49.34 -15.81 -30.66
CA GLN A 312 -48.71 -16.85 -31.48
C GLN A 312 -49.36 -18.21 -31.22
N SER A 313 -49.43 -19.04 -32.26
CA SER A 313 -49.83 -20.44 -32.18
C SER A 313 -48.89 -21.28 -31.31
N PHE A 314 -49.40 -22.31 -30.63
CA PHE A 314 -48.62 -23.24 -29.80
C PHE A 314 -47.76 -24.27 -30.58
N SER A 315 -47.10 -23.86 -31.66
CA SER A 315 -46.14 -24.71 -32.40
C SER A 315 -44.71 -24.44 -31.92
N LEU A 316 -44.02 -25.49 -31.44
CA LEU A 316 -42.63 -25.38 -30.97
C LEU A 316 -41.60 -25.46 -32.10
N LYS A 317 -42.04 -25.81 -33.32
CA LYS A 317 -41.23 -25.93 -34.54
C LYS A 317 -39.92 -26.73 -34.37
N ASN A 318 -39.94 -27.78 -33.56
CA ASN A 318 -38.76 -28.60 -33.22
C ASN A 318 -37.58 -27.79 -32.67
N ARG A 319 -37.81 -26.61 -32.08
CA ARG A 319 -36.74 -25.83 -31.44
C ARG A 319 -36.23 -26.55 -30.20
N SER A 320 -34.92 -26.51 -29.97
CA SER A 320 -34.29 -27.07 -28.77
C SER A 320 -34.67 -26.33 -27.48
N GLN A 321 -35.12 -25.08 -27.61
CA GLN A 321 -35.61 -24.26 -26.52
C GLN A 321 -36.74 -23.35 -27.02
N HIS A 322 -37.80 -23.21 -26.24
CA HIS A 322 -38.93 -22.34 -26.54
C HIS A 322 -39.53 -21.74 -25.27
N THR A 323 -39.94 -20.47 -25.31
CA THR A 323 -40.59 -19.77 -24.19
C THR A 323 -42.03 -19.44 -24.53
N ILE A 324 -42.97 -19.81 -23.66
CA ILE A 324 -44.40 -19.52 -23.79
C ILE A 324 -44.80 -18.51 -22.72
N HIS A 325 -45.42 -17.39 -23.11
CA HIS A 325 -46.06 -16.48 -22.15
C HIS A 325 -47.57 -16.65 -22.22
N LEU A 326 -48.13 -17.39 -21.25
CA LEU A 326 -49.55 -17.59 -21.11
C LEU A 326 -50.22 -16.32 -20.60
N VAL A 327 -51.37 -16.02 -21.18
CA VAL A 327 -52.28 -15.00 -20.68
C VAL A 327 -53.03 -15.52 -19.45
N PRO A 328 -53.52 -14.64 -18.56
CA PRO A 328 -54.36 -15.05 -17.44
C PRO A 328 -55.61 -15.81 -17.88
N ASN A 329 -55.88 -16.94 -17.24
CA ASN A 329 -57.12 -17.70 -17.34
C ASN A 329 -57.84 -17.67 -15.98
N PRO A 330 -59.06 -17.08 -15.89
CA PRO A 330 -59.82 -16.98 -14.64
C PRO A 330 -60.20 -18.32 -13.98
N LYS A 331 -60.10 -19.44 -14.71
CA LYS A 331 -60.33 -20.78 -14.14
C LYS A 331 -59.15 -21.28 -13.29
N GLY A 332 -58.03 -20.57 -13.28
CA GLY A 332 -56.80 -20.97 -12.58
C GLY A 332 -56.08 -22.17 -13.18
N ARG A 333 -56.58 -22.71 -14.30
CA ARG A 333 -55.98 -23.80 -15.04
C ARG A 333 -56.04 -23.50 -16.54
N SER A 334 -54.94 -23.71 -17.24
CA SER A 334 -54.86 -23.59 -18.70
C SER A 334 -54.43 -24.92 -19.31
N TYR A 335 -55.11 -25.32 -20.38
CA TYR A 335 -54.79 -26.53 -21.14
C TYR A 335 -54.12 -26.14 -22.45
N LEU A 336 -52.91 -26.66 -22.69
CA LEU A 336 -52.12 -26.37 -23.89
C LEU A 336 -51.95 -27.62 -24.74
N GLU A 337 -52.08 -27.43 -26.05
CA GLU A 337 -51.80 -28.44 -27.07
C GLU A 337 -50.61 -27.96 -27.89
N LEU A 338 -49.43 -28.52 -27.61
CA LEU A 338 -48.16 -28.10 -28.20
C LEU A 338 -47.80 -29.02 -29.38
N THR A 339 -47.73 -28.47 -30.60
CA THR A 339 -47.29 -29.20 -31.79
C THR A 339 -45.78 -29.09 -31.99
N ASP A 340 -45.20 -30.01 -32.77
CA ASP A 340 -43.78 -29.99 -33.16
C ASP A 340 -42.83 -29.97 -31.95
N ALA A 341 -43.26 -30.60 -30.85
CA ALA A 341 -42.51 -30.65 -29.61
C ALA A 341 -41.42 -31.73 -29.65
N PRO A 342 -40.21 -31.46 -29.14
CA PRO A 342 -39.13 -32.46 -29.02
C PRO A 342 -39.58 -33.74 -28.32
N ALA A 343 -38.99 -34.90 -28.64
CA ALA A 343 -39.46 -36.21 -28.16
C ALA A 343 -39.66 -36.26 -26.63
N ASN A 344 -38.66 -35.83 -25.86
CA ASN A 344 -38.65 -35.82 -24.39
C ASN A 344 -38.34 -34.41 -23.86
N PRO A 345 -39.30 -33.48 -23.92
CA PRO A 345 -39.06 -32.11 -23.50
C PRO A 345 -39.13 -32.01 -21.97
N MET A 346 -38.29 -31.17 -21.39
CA MET A 346 -38.44 -30.72 -20.01
C MET A 346 -39.16 -29.38 -20.01
N ILE A 347 -40.12 -29.22 -19.11
CA ILE A 347 -41.00 -28.06 -19.04
C ILE A 347 -40.88 -27.44 -17.65
N TYR A 348 -40.56 -26.15 -17.61
CA TYR A 348 -40.41 -25.38 -16.39
C TYR A 348 -41.34 -24.17 -16.44
N ASP A 349 -42.04 -23.89 -15.36
CA ASP A 349 -42.65 -22.59 -15.12
C ASP A 349 -41.64 -21.66 -14.44
N LEU A 350 -41.30 -20.58 -15.14
CA LEU A 350 -40.34 -19.54 -14.75
C LEU A 350 -41.03 -18.21 -14.40
N THR A 351 -42.35 -18.20 -14.13
CA THR A 351 -43.02 -16.98 -13.64
C THR A 351 -42.32 -16.37 -12.43
N ASP A 352 -41.81 -17.22 -11.53
CA ASP A 352 -40.85 -16.83 -10.52
C ASP A 352 -39.52 -17.57 -10.76
N PRO A 353 -38.47 -16.89 -11.30
CA PRO A 353 -37.20 -17.53 -11.60
C PRO A 353 -36.40 -17.94 -10.35
N GLN A 354 -36.77 -17.49 -9.16
CA GLN A 354 -36.18 -17.96 -7.89
C GLN A 354 -36.80 -19.27 -7.42
N TYR A 355 -38.07 -19.50 -7.76
CA TYR A 355 -38.86 -20.67 -7.39
C TYR A 355 -39.49 -21.36 -8.61
N PRO A 356 -38.69 -21.79 -9.60
CA PRO A 356 -39.22 -22.45 -10.78
C PRO A 356 -39.94 -23.75 -10.42
N ARG A 357 -40.99 -24.08 -11.18
CA ARG A 357 -41.76 -25.32 -11.04
C ARG A 357 -41.50 -26.22 -12.24
N ARG A 358 -41.32 -27.52 -12.02
CA ARG A 358 -41.22 -28.51 -13.09
C ARG A 358 -42.61 -29.03 -13.41
N LEU A 359 -43.02 -28.98 -14.66
CA LEU A 359 -44.34 -29.41 -15.11
C LEU A 359 -44.26 -30.76 -15.83
N SER A 360 -45.27 -31.59 -15.64
CA SER A 360 -45.45 -32.85 -16.37
C SER A 360 -46.34 -32.63 -17.59
N ALA A 361 -46.06 -33.33 -18.68
CA ALA A 361 -46.87 -33.30 -19.89
C ALA A 361 -47.11 -34.73 -20.40
N VAL A 362 -48.22 -34.92 -21.08
CA VAL A 362 -48.60 -36.21 -21.69
C VAL A 362 -48.43 -36.09 -23.19
N ARG A 363 -47.72 -37.04 -23.80
CA ARG A 363 -47.58 -37.12 -25.24
C ARG A 363 -48.65 -38.06 -25.80
N GLU A 364 -49.45 -37.56 -26.72
CA GLU A 364 -50.45 -38.33 -27.45
C GLU A 364 -50.19 -38.15 -28.96
N ASN A 365 -49.69 -39.20 -29.62
CA ASN A 365 -49.17 -39.14 -30.98
C ASN A 365 -48.09 -38.04 -31.13
N THR A 366 -48.29 -37.09 -32.06
CA THR A 366 -47.36 -35.97 -32.30
C THR A 366 -47.59 -34.78 -31.36
N LEU A 367 -48.68 -34.79 -30.59
CA LEU A 367 -49.11 -33.67 -29.75
C LEU A 367 -48.61 -33.83 -28.32
N LEU A 368 -48.07 -32.75 -27.75
CA LEU A 368 -47.71 -32.68 -26.34
C LEU A 368 -48.76 -31.87 -25.58
N LYS A 369 -49.48 -32.56 -24.68
CA LYS A 369 -50.57 -32.01 -23.87
C LYS A 369 -50.05 -31.59 -22.50
N LEU A 370 -50.31 -30.35 -22.13
CA LEU A 370 -49.84 -29.76 -20.87
C LEU A 370 -50.98 -29.05 -20.15
N VAL A 371 -51.16 -29.33 -18.86
CA VAL A 371 -52.04 -28.56 -17.99
C VAL A 371 -51.18 -27.70 -17.06
N VAL A 372 -51.44 -26.40 -17.05
CA VAL A 372 -50.71 -25.42 -16.23
C VAL A 372 -51.67 -24.89 -15.17
N THR A 373 -51.26 -24.96 -13.90
CA THR A 373 -52.06 -24.48 -12.76
C THR A 373 -51.65 -23.07 -12.34
N ASP A 374 -52.52 -22.45 -11.54
CA ASP A 374 -52.39 -21.10 -11.01
C ASP A 374 -52.35 -20.04 -12.12
N THR A 375 -53.11 -20.26 -13.20
CA THR A 375 -53.08 -19.38 -14.37
C THR A 375 -53.98 -18.15 -14.23
N GLU A 376 -54.49 -17.82 -13.04
CA GLU A 376 -55.19 -16.54 -12.79
C GLU A 376 -54.28 -15.31 -13.01
N ILE A 377 -52.97 -15.53 -13.04
CA ILE A 377 -51.95 -14.57 -13.43
C ILE A 377 -51.18 -15.06 -14.66
N PRO A 378 -50.49 -14.18 -15.41
CA PRO A 378 -49.69 -14.61 -16.56
C PRO A 378 -48.62 -15.63 -16.15
N ARG A 379 -48.39 -16.64 -16.99
CA ARG A 379 -47.34 -17.65 -16.76
C ARG A 379 -46.24 -17.60 -17.82
N GLN A 380 -44.98 -17.79 -17.42
CA GLN A 380 -43.86 -17.88 -18.35
C GLN A 380 -43.28 -19.29 -18.30
N LEU A 381 -43.47 -20.07 -19.36
CA LEU A 381 -42.99 -21.45 -19.43
C LEU A 381 -41.75 -21.52 -20.30
N LEU A 382 -40.76 -22.30 -19.87
CA LEU A 382 -39.58 -22.68 -20.63
C LEU A 382 -39.68 -24.16 -20.97
N ILE A 383 -39.63 -24.48 -22.27
CA ILE A 383 -39.59 -25.83 -22.80
C ILE A 383 -38.21 -26.05 -23.42
N VAL A 384 -37.52 -27.12 -23.02
CA VAL A 384 -36.20 -27.47 -23.53
C VAL A 384 -36.11 -28.94 -23.94
N ALA A 385 -35.38 -29.22 -25.01
CA ALA A 385 -35.13 -30.58 -25.51
C ALA A 385 -34.00 -31.32 -24.75
N GLY A 386 -33.22 -30.61 -23.93
CA GLY A 386 -32.05 -31.15 -23.25
C GLY A 386 -31.46 -30.18 -22.22
N THR A 387 -30.42 -30.63 -21.53
CA THR A 387 -29.70 -29.84 -20.52
C THR A 387 -28.30 -29.46 -21.00
N LEU A 388 -27.76 -28.39 -20.45
CA LEU A 388 -26.37 -27.97 -20.60
C LEU A 388 -25.53 -28.50 -19.42
N THR A 389 -24.25 -28.77 -19.67
CA THR A 389 -23.29 -29.08 -18.59
C THR A 389 -22.44 -27.83 -18.33
N PRO A 390 -22.26 -27.40 -17.07
CA PRO A 390 -21.40 -26.26 -16.79
C PRO A 390 -19.95 -26.51 -17.22
N SER A 391 -19.27 -25.46 -17.69
CA SER A 391 -17.89 -25.58 -18.19
C SER A 391 -16.89 -26.07 -17.15
N ARG A 392 -17.11 -25.74 -15.87
CA ARG A 392 -16.31 -26.19 -14.71
C ARG A 392 -16.99 -25.87 -13.39
N LEU A 393 -16.53 -26.52 -12.32
CA LEU A 393 -16.86 -26.17 -10.94
C LEU A 393 -15.57 -25.73 -10.23
N GLU A 394 -15.57 -24.50 -9.70
CA GLU A 394 -14.42 -23.93 -9.01
C GLU A 394 -14.64 -23.96 -7.50
N ARG A 395 -13.92 -24.83 -6.78
CA ARG A 395 -13.94 -24.84 -5.32
C ARG A 395 -13.60 -23.45 -4.77
N THR A 396 -14.48 -22.91 -3.94
CA THR A 396 -14.42 -21.57 -3.38
C THR A 396 -14.64 -21.64 -1.87
N VAL A 397 -13.63 -21.23 -1.12
CA VAL A 397 -13.71 -21.08 0.35
C VAL A 397 -13.68 -19.59 0.66
N PHE A 398 -14.72 -19.11 1.35
CA PHE A 398 -14.81 -17.72 1.75
C PHE A 398 -14.02 -17.46 3.02
N ARG A 399 -13.20 -16.41 3.01
CA ARG A 399 -12.49 -15.97 4.21
C ARG A 399 -13.39 -15.05 5.02
N LYS A 400 -13.64 -15.40 6.28
CA LYS A 400 -14.26 -14.48 7.24
C LYS A 400 -13.24 -13.39 7.60
N ILE A 401 -13.53 -12.15 7.24
CA ILE A 401 -12.68 -10.98 7.48
C ILE A 401 -13.25 -10.22 8.67
N ASP A 402 -12.41 -9.79 9.61
CA ASP A 402 -12.85 -8.88 10.68
C ASP A 402 -12.50 -7.43 10.27
N PRO A 403 -13.49 -6.60 9.92
CA PRO A 403 -13.24 -5.26 9.39
C PRO A 403 -12.56 -4.33 10.41
N ARG A 404 -12.62 -4.67 11.70
CA ARG A 404 -12.06 -3.90 12.81
C ARG A 404 -10.54 -4.01 12.95
N LYS A 405 -9.93 -5.09 12.46
CA LYS A 405 -8.51 -5.39 12.71
C LYS A 405 -7.57 -4.64 11.78
N HIS A 406 -7.95 -4.55 10.51
CA HIS A 406 -7.03 -4.19 9.44
C HIS A 406 -7.03 -2.67 9.16
N THR A 407 -5.85 -2.06 9.17
CA THR A 407 -5.64 -0.62 8.86
C THR A 407 -5.02 -0.41 7.49
N TYR A 408 -4.42 -1.44 6.87
CA TYR A 408 -3.81 -1.35 5.55
C TYR A 408 -4.26 -2.50 4.64
N LEU A 409 -5.03 -2.16 3.62
CA LEU A 409 -5.68 -3.10 2.72
C LEU A 409 -4.86 -3.19 1.43
N ILE A 410 -4.55 -4.41 0.99
CA ILE A 410 -3.90 -4.66 -0.29
C ILE A 410 -4.82 -5.50 -1.16
N VAL A 411 -5.27 -4.93 -2.27
CA VAL A 411 -6.04 -5.65 -3.30
C VAL A 411 -5.11 -5.96 -4.46
N SER A 412 -4.95 -7.24 -4.78
CA SER A 412 -4.07 -7.68 -5.86
C SER A 412 -4.64 -8.86 -6.65
N HIS A 413 -3.82 -9.51 -7.47
CA HIS A 413 -4.20 -10.63 -8.32
C HIS A 413 -3.21 -11.78 -8.16
N GLU A 414 -3.68 -13.02 -8.32
CA GLU A 414 -2.86 -14.22 -8.08
C GLU A 414 -1.61 -14.27 -8.99
N SER A 415 -1.66 -13.66 -10.18
CA SER A 415 -0.50 -13.58 -11.08
C SER A 415 0.67 -12.79 -10.53
N LEU A 416 0.42 -11.78 -9.69
CA LEU A 416 1.45 -10.93 -9.07
C LEU A 416 1.96 -11.51 -7.75
N MET A 417 1.32 -12.57 -7.27
CA MET A 417 1.70 -13.32 -6.08
C MET A 417 2.64 -14.50 -6.39
N LYS A 418 3.00 -14.71 -7.65
CA LYS A 418 3.91 -15.77 -8.08
C LYS A 418 5.34 -15.52 -7.58
N PRO A 419 6.14 -16.58 -7.32
CA PRO A 419 7.51 -16.44 -6.86
C PRO A 419 8.40 -15.65 -7.81
N VAL A 420 9.34 -14.88 -7.24
CA VAL A 420 10.37 -14.12 -7.95
C VAL A 420 11.69 -14.28 -7.20
N GLY A 421 12.69 -14.90 -7.82
CA GLY A 421 13.94 -15.24 -7.16
C GLY A 421 13.70 -16.09 -5.90
N SER A 422 14.20 -15.64 -4.75
CA SER A 422 13.98 -16.27 -3.43
C SER A 422 12.67 -15.85 -2.74
N VAL A 423 11.95 -14.85 -3.27
CA VAL A 423 10.71 -14.35 -2.67
C VAL A 423 9.51 -15.15 -3.20
N LEU A 424 8.85 -15.90 -2.32
CA LEU A 424 7.74 -16.77 -2.71
C LEU A 424 6.47 -16.03 -3.13
N ASN A 425 6.24 -14.83 -2.58
CA ASN A 425 5.06 -14.02 -2.88
C ASN A 425 5.36 -12.52 -2.70
N PRO A 426 5.63 -11.78 -3.79
CA PRO A 426 5.98 -10.36 -3.74
C PRO A 426 4.95 -9.46 -3.06
N VAL A 427 3.66 -9.73 -3.24
CA VAL A 427 2.58 -8.93 -2.62
C VAL A 427 2.55 -9.15 -1.10
N LYS A 428 2.77 -10.38 -0.63
CA LYS A 428 2.86 -10.68 0.80
C LYS A 428 4.14 -10.12 1.42
N GLU A 429 5.24 -10.10 0.70
CA GLU A 429 6.48 -9.45 1.14
C GLU A 429 6.26 -7.94 1.36
N TYR A 430 5.54 -7.28 0.45
CA TYR A 430 5.12 -5.89 0.62
C TYR A 430 4.27 -5.69 1.89
N ALA A 431 3.29 -6.58 2.10
CA ALA A 431 2.46 -6.57 3.31
C ALA A 431 3.27 -6.79 4.59
N ALA A 432 4.27 -7.68 4.56
CA ALA A 432 5.15 -7.95 5.69
C ALA A 432 6.00 -6.72 6.05
N TYR A 433 6.50 -5.99 5.04
CA TYR A 433 7.18 -4.73 5.29
C TYR A 433 6.27 -3.72 5.98
N ARG A 434 5.05 -3.49 5.46
CA ARG A 434 4.08 -2.56 6.07
C ARG A 434 3.65 -2.94 7.49
N ALA A 435 3.67 -4.24 7.82
CA ALA A 435 3.43 -4.74 9.18
C ALA A 435 4.63 -4.56 10.12
N SER A 436 5.85 -4.45 9.58
CA SER A 436 7.07 -4.27 10.38
C SER A 436 7.13 -2.90 11.07
N ALA A 437 8.03 -2.78 12.05
CA ALA A 437 8.29 -1.49 12.72
C ALA A 437 8.75 -0.41 11.72
N ALA A 438 9.60 -0.78 10.75
CA ALA A 438 10.10 0.14 9.74
C ALA A 438 8.99 0.60 8.77
N GLY A 439 8.09 -0.30 8.38
CA GLY A 439 7.00 0.02 7.45
C GLY A 439 5.73 0.58 8.09
N GLY A 440 5.73 0.91 9.39
CA GLY A 440 4.66 1.64 10.05
C GLY A 440 3.74 0.86 10.99
N ARG A 441 4.03 -0.42 11.27
CA ARG A 441 3.25 -1.30 12.18
C ARG A 441 1.77 -1.43 11.80
N HIS A 442 1.47 -1.43 10.51
CA HIS A 442 0.10 -1.58 10.04
C HIS A 442 -0.41 -3.01 10.25
N ASP A 443 -1.69 -3.15 10.58
CA ASP A 443 -2.36 -4.44 10.47
C ASP A 443 -2.79 -4.63 9.01
N THR A 444 -2.12 -5.53 8.31
CA THR A 444 -2.24 -5.69 6.86
C THR A 444 -3.23 -6.80 6.47
N LEU A 445 -4.06 -6.51 5.46
CA LEU A 445 -4.96 -7.48 4.84
C LEU A 445 -4.69 -7.58 3.35
N VAL A 446 -4.14 -8.71 2.92
CA VAL A 446 -4.01 -9.05 1.49
C VAL A 446 -5.23 -9.85 1.03
N VAL A 447 -5.87 -9.36 -0.04
CA VAL A 447 -6.98 -10.02 -0.74
C VAL A 447 -6.73 -10.01 -2.24
N THR A 448 -7.21 -11.05 -2.92
CA THR A 448 -7.17 -11.15 -4.38
C THR A 448 -8.46 -10.60 -4.98
N MET A 449 -8.40 -10.10 -6.21
CA MET A 449 -9.57 -9.65 -6.95
C MET A 449 -10.58 -10.79 -7.09
N LYS A 450 -10.15 -12.03 -7.33
CA LYS A 450 -11.03 -13.21 -7.37
C LYS A 450 -11.80 -13.42 -6.06
N GLN A 451 -11.13 -13.29 -4.90
CA GLN A 451 -11.79 -13.37 -3.59
C GLN A 451 -12.84 -12.27 -3.43
N LEU A 452 -12.51 -11.03 -3.82
CA LEU A 452 -13.44 -9.91 -3.72
C LEU A 452 -14.64 -10.10 -4.67
N LEU A 453 -14.41 -10.54 -5.90
CA LEU A 453 -15.48 -10.81 -6.86
C LEU A 453 -16.44 -11.85 -6.29
N ASN A 454 -15.93 -12.99 -5.83
CA ASN A 454 -16.77 -14.05 -5.29
C ASN A 454 -17.56 -13.59 -4.05
N GLN A 455 -16.92 -12.85 -3.15
CA GLN A 455 -17.51 -12.52 -1.84
C GLN A 455 -18.40 -11.28 -1.87
N PHE A 456 -18.08 -10.25 -2.65
CA PHE A 456 -18.73 -8.92 -2.60
C PHE A 456 -19.47 -8.54 -3.89
N SER A 457 -19.28 -9.25 -5.00
CA SER A 457 -20.07 -9.07 -6.24
C SER A 457 -20.76 -10.35 -6.70
N TYR A 458 -20.91 -11.34 -5.80
CA TYR A 458 -21.56 -12.62 -6.10
C TYR A 458 -20.89 -13.37 -7.26
N GLY A 459 -19.59 -13.19 -7.45
CA GLY A 459 -18.79 -13.81 -8.49
C GLY A 459 -18.89 -13.17 -9.89
N GLU A 460 -19.65 -12.08 -10.03
CA GLU A 460 -19.75 -11.28 -11.27
C GLU A 460 -18.57 -10.31 -11.37
N ARG A 461 -17.96 -10.20 -12.56
CA ARG A 461 -16.83 -9.29 -12.80
C ARG A 461 -17.31 -7.83 -12.80
N THR A 462 -17.00 -7.08 -11.75
CA THR A 462 -17.35 -5.65 -11.64
C THR A 462 -16.51 -4.96 -10.56
N PRO A 463 -16.15 -3.66 -10.70
CA PRO A 463 -15.48 -2.90 -9.64
C PRO A 463 -16.34 -2.70 -8.39
N LEU A 464 -17.64 -2.99 -8.44
CA LEU A 464 -18.52 -2.99 -7.26
C LEU A 464 -18.02 -3.91 -6.14
N ALA A 465 -17.28 -4.97 -6.48
CA ALA A 465 -16.65 -5.84 -5.50
C ALA A 465 -15.70 -5.07 -4.56
N ILE A 466 -14.87 -4.18 -5.11
CA ILE A 466 -13.95 -3.35 -4.31
C ILE A 466 -14.74 -2.31 -3.52
N ARG A 467 -15.73 -1.65 -4.13
CA ARG A 467 -16.54 -0.63 -3.46
C ARG A 467 -17.31 -1.19 -2.26
N ARG A 468 -17.94 -2.36 -2.43
CA ARG A 468 -18.64 -3.07 -1.36
C ARG A 468 -17.69 -3.61 -0.29
N PHE A 469 -16.53 -4.13 -0.68
CA PHE A 469 -15.47 -4.51 0.26
C PHE A 469 -15.00 -3.32 1.09
N ALA A 470 -14.76 -2.16 0.47
CA ALA A 470 -14.38 -0.94 1.17
C ALA A 470 -15.46 -0.49 2.16
N ASN A 471 -16.74 -0.51 1.75
CA ASN A 471 -17.86 -0.22 2.64
C ASN A 471 -17.92 -1.19 3.84
N TYR A 472 -17.72 -2.49 3.57
CA TYR A 472 -17.63 -3.51 4.63
C TYR A 472 -16.49 -3.23 5.60
N MET A 473 -15.29 -2.91 5.10
CA MET A 473 -14.14 -2.60 5.93
C MET A 473 -14.35 -1.35 6.80
N LEU A 474 -15.04 -0.33 6.28
CA LEU A 474 -15.38 0.89 7.02
C LEU A 474 -16.46 0.71 8.09
N SER A 475 -17.25 -0.38 8.02
CA SER A 475 -18.26 -0.69 9.05
C SER A 475 -17.66 -1.07 10.41
N GLY A 476 -16.42 -1.57 10.42
CA GLY A 476 -15.71 -1.99 11.63
C GLY A 476 -15.14 -0.81 12.41
N LYS A 477 -15.97 -0.09 13.17
CA LYS A 477 -15.49 0.90 14.15
C LYS A 477 -14.92 0.19 15.39
N THR A 478 -13.65 0.43 15.71
CA THR A 478 -13.03 0.03 16.99
C THR A 478 -12.96 1.21 17.95
N ALA A 479 -12.88 0.92 19.25
CA ALA A 479 -12.71 1.92 20.31
C ALA A 479 -11.26 2.45 20.43
N SER A 480 -10.35 2.16 19.49
CA SER A 480 -8.92 2.53 19.57
C SER A 480 -8.59 3.83 18.82
N ALA A 481 -7.51 4.50 19.23
CA ALA A 481 -6.96 5.69 18.57
C ALA A 481 -6.36 5.33 17.19
N ASP A 482 -6.77 6.09 16.18
CA ASP A 482 -6.55 5.96 14.73
C ASP A 482 -7.26 4.77 14.04
N THR A 483 -8.44 5.06 13.48
CA THR A 483 -9.25 4.15 12.66
C THR A 483 -9.00 4.31 11.16
N THR A 484 -7.97 5.08 10.75
CA THR A 484 -7.72 5.38 9.34
C THR A 484 -7.33 4.11 8.61
N LYS A 485 -8.04 3.83 7.51
CA LYS A 485 -7.75 2.72 6.60
C LYS A 485 -7.06 3.27 5.38
N TYR A 486 -6.09 2.54 4.86
CA TYR A 486 -5.42 2.80 3.58
C TYR A 486 -5.66 1.64 2.64
N MET A 487 -5.70 1.91 1.33
CA MET A 487 -5.83 0.87 0.31
C MET A 487 -4.74 1.01 -0.76
N LEU A 488 -3.95 -0.05 -0.93
CA LEU A 488 -2.99 -0.16 -2.04
C LEU A 488 -3.51 -1.19 -3.05
N LEU A 489 -3.73 -0.72 -4.28
CA LEU A 489 -4.10 -1.55 -5.41
C LEU A 489 -2.83 -2.00 -6.12
N ILE A 490 -2.51 -3.30 -6.08
CA ILE A 490 -1.33 -3.86 -6.76
C ILE A 490 -1.79 -4.68 -7.94
N GLY A 491 -1.74 -4.08 -9.11
CA GLY A 491 -2.05 -4.71 -10.38
C GLY A 491 -2.65 -3.74 -11.38
N ARG A 492 -2.49 -4.10 -12.65
CA ARG A 492 -3.00 -3.31 -13.76
C ARG A 492 -4.53 -3.19 -13.69
N GLY A 493 -5.04 -1.97 -13.79
CA GLY A 493 -6.45 -1.70 -14.09
C GLY A 493 -6.61 -1.29 -15.55
N ASN A 494 -7.76 -1.56 -16.17
CA ASN A 494 -8.10 -1.04 -17.49
C ASN A 494 -9.53 -0.49 -17.55
N ALA A 495 -9.76 0.37 -18.52
CA ALA A 495 -11.10 0.70 -19.00
C ALA A 495 -11.85 -0.58 -19.41
N TYR A 496 -13.14 -0.66 -19.10
CA TYR A 496 -13.96 -1.84 -19.44
C TYR A 496 -14.19 -1.99 -20.95
N TYR A 497 -14.12 -0.90 -21.73
CA TYR A 497 -14.08 -0.94 -23.19
C TYR A 497 -12.64 -0.70 -23.66
N PRO A 498 -12.05 -1.59 -24.48
CA PRO A 498 -12.61 -2.79 -25.12
C PRO A 498 -12.48 -4.08 -24.28
N MET A 499 -12.08 -4.00 -23.00
CA MET A 499 -11.68 -5.17 -22.22
C MET A 499 -12.78 -6.23 -22.05
N ARG A 500 -14.06 -5.83 -21.98
CA ARG A 500 -15.22 -6.73 -21.79
C ARG A 500 -15.22 -7.92 -22.76
N THR A 501 -14.91 -7.69 -24.03
CA THR A 501 -14.96 -8.71 -25.09
C THR A 501 -13.62 -9.43 -25.28
N SER A 502 -12.59 -9.05 -24.53
CA SER A 502 -11.27 -9.69 -24.63
C SER A 502 -11.29 -11.07 -23.97
N PRO A 503 -10.82 -12.13 -24.66
CA PRO A 503 -10.67 -13.45 -24.04
C PRO A 503 -9.65 -13.45 -22.89
N ASP A 504 -8.67 -12.53 -22.94
CA ASP A 504 -7.60 -12.40 -21.94
C ASP A 504 -7.91 -11.39 -20.82
N GLN A 505 -9.16 -10.92 -20.72
CA GLN A 505 -9.52 -9.85 -19.78
C GLN A 505 -9.09 -10.13 -18.33
N TYR A 506 -9.12 -11.39 -17.91
CA TYR A 506 -8.73 -11.81 -16.56
C TYR A 506 -7.24 -11.58 -16.28
N TYR A 507 -6.37 -11.69 -17.30
CA TYR A 507 -4.92 -11.58 -17.17
C TYR A 507 -4.38 -10.21 -17.59
N ARG A 508 -5.19 -9.38 -18.26
CA ARG A 508 -4.81 -8.03 -18.67
C ARG A 508 -5.36 -6.94 -17.74
N ASP A 509 -6.52 -7.18 -17.12
CA ASP A 509 -7.17 -6.27 -16.17
C ASP A 509 -7.30 -6.96 -14.81
N LEU A 510 -6.23 -6.83 -14.02
CA LEU A 510 -5.96 -7.58 -12.80
C LEU A 510 -6.72 -7.05 -11.59
N VAL A 511 -6.79 -5.73 -11.43
CA VAL A 511 -7.48 -5.04 -10.34
C VAL A 511 -8.33 -3.93 -10.94
N LEU A 512 -9.65 -4.17 -11.02
CA LEU A 512 -10.60 -3.30 -11.71
C LEU A 512 -10.68 -1.90 -11.08
N THR A 513 -11.15 -0.93 -11.86
CA THR A 513 -11.42 0.45 -11.45
C THR A 513 -12.80 0.89 -11.95
N ILE A 514 -13.28 2.07 -11.53
CA ILE A 514 -14.54 2.66 -12.02
C ILE A 514 -14.22 3.68 -13.11
N GLY A 515 -15.09 3.76 -14.12
CA GLY A 515 -15.00 4.72 -15.22
C GLY A 515 -14.66 4.08 -16.57
N ASN A 516 -14.90 4.84 -17.64
CA ASN A 516 -14.69 4.41 -19.01
C ASN A 516 -13.30 4.85 -19.51
N VAL A 517 -13.24 6.01 -20.17
CA VAL A 517 -12.00 6.59 -20.69
C VAL A 517 -11.97 8.05 -20.22
N PRO A 518 -11.34 8.36 -19.08
CA PRO A 518 -10.45 7.50 -18.28
C PRO A 518 -11.09 6.81 -17.06
N GLY A 519 -10.33 5.95 -16.39
CA GLY A 519 -10.69 5.35 -15.09
C GLY A 519 -10.34 6.22 -13.87
N SER A 520 -10.93 5.88 -12.72
CA SER A 520 -10.76 6.53 -11.42
C SER A 520 -10.80 5.55 -10.26
N ASP A 521 -9.70 5.49 -9.51
CA ASP A 521 -9.65 4.74 -8.25
C ASP A 521 -10.30 5.48 -7.07
N LEU A 522 -10.47 6.80 -7.17
CA LEU A 522 -11.16 7.61 -6.15
C LEU A 522 -12.62 7.18 -6.01
N LEU A 523 -13.29 6.91 -7.14
CA LEU A 523 -14.68 6.48 -7.18
C LEU A 523 -14.92 5.12 -6.49
N LEU A 524 -13.89 4.30 -6.30
CA LEU A 524 -14.00 3.03 -5.57
C LEU A 524 -14.48 3.24 -4.13
N THR A 525 -14.16 4.39 -3.52
CA THR A 525 -14.53 4.68 -2.12
C THR A 525 -15.22 6.02 -1.91
N ALA A 526 -15.47 6.77 -2.99
CA ALA A 526 -16.17 8.06 -2.93
C ALA A 526 -17.56 7.94 -2.28
N GLY A 527 -17.88 8.82 -1.33
CA GLY A 527 -19.20 8.88 -0.69
C GLY A 527 -19.52 7.74 0.28
N LEU A 528 -18.55 6.90 0.65
CA LEU A 528 -18.79 5.81 1.62
C LEU A 528 -18.68 6.30 3.06
N ALA A 529 -19.31 5.57 3.99
CA ALA A 529 -19.20 5.79 5.45
C ALA A 529 -19.47 7.24 5.92
N GLY A 530 -20.34 7.97 5.23
CA GLY A 530 -20.72 9.36 5.57
C GLY A 530 -19.78 10.44 5.02
N PHE A 531 -18.77 10.08 4.22
CA PHE A 531 -17.99 11.05 3.45
C PHE A 531 -18.88 11.73 2.38
N PRO A 532 -18.56 12.97 1.96
CA PRO A 532 -19.24 13.61 0.84
C PRO A 532 -19.16 12.75 -0.44
N GLU A 533 -20.19 12.84 -1.29
CA GLU A 533 -20.44 11.93 -2.42
C GLU A 533 -19.24 11.72 -3.38
N ASN A 534 -18.44 12.76 -3.58
CA ASN A 534 -17.29 12.81 -4.50
C ASN A 534 -15.93 12.76 -3.78
N VAL A 535 -15.92 12.55 -2.46
CA VAL A 535 -14.69 12.49 -1.66
C VAL A 535 -14.43 11.04 -1.26
N PRO A 536 -13.22 10.49 -1.51
CA PRO A 536 -12.91 9.10 -1.14
C PRO A 536 -12.95 8.92 0.37
N ALA A 537 -13.52 7.81 0.84
CA ALA A 537 -13.50 7.46 2.27
C ALA A 537 -12.18 6.78 2.69
N ILE A 538 -11.47 6.14 1.75
CA ILE A 538 -10.19 5.47 2.01
C ILE A 538 -9.13 6.05 1.07
N PRO A 539 -8.04 6.65 1.61
CA PRO A 539 -6.86 6.98 0.83
C PRO A 539 -6.35 5.79 0.03
N THR A 540 -6.34 5.93 -1.30
CA THR A 540 -6.08 4.83 -2.23
C THR A 540 -4.92 5.17 -3.14
N GLY A 541 -3.93 4.28 -3.24
CA GLY A 541 -2.85 4.37 -4.20
C GLY A 541 -2.76 3.11 -5.07
N ARG A 542 -2.09 3.19 -6.23
CA ARG A 542 -1.96 2.06 -7.16
C ARG A 542 -0.53 1.81 -7.65
N ILE A 543 -0.13 0.54 -7.68
CA ILE A 543 1.03 0.04 -8.43
C ILE A 543 0.49 -0.66 -9.68
N ASN A 544 0.55 0.02 -10.83
CA ASN A 544 -0.05 -0.47 -12.08
C ASN A 544 0.93 -1.37 -12.85
N THR A 545 0.89 -2.67 -12.59
CA THR A 545 1.82 -3.64 -13.18
C THR A 545 1.16 -4.97 -13.54
N LEU A 546 1.75 -5.68 -14.49
CA LEU A 546 1.48 -7.09 -14.81
C LEU A 546 2.62 -8.02 -14.34
N ASN A 547 3.71 -7.48 -13.80
CA ASN A 547 4.94 -8.18 -13.50
C ASN A 547 5.20 -8.24 -11.98
N PRO A 548 5.30 -9.44 -11.37
CA PRO A 548 5.58 -9.57 -9.94
C PRO A 548 6.96 -8.99 -9.53
N GLN A 549 7.96 -8.94 -10.41
CA GLN A 549 9.26 -8.33 -10.11
C GLN A 549 9.16 -6.81 -9.90
N GLU A 550 8.28 -6.13 -10.62
CA GLU A 550 8.10 -4.67 -10.49
C GLU A 550 7.52 -4.30 -9.11
N VAL A 551 6.74 -5.21 -8.50
CA VAL A 551 6.26 -5.05 -7.12
C VAL A 551 7.43 -5.02 -6.13
N LEU A 552 8.42 -5.90 -6.30
CA LEU A 552 9.63 -5.90 -5.47
C LEU A 552 10.53 -4.70 -5.74
N ASN A 553 10.71 -4.33 -7.01
CA ASN A 553 11.50 -3.15 -7.37
C ASN A 553 10.94 -1.88 -6.71
N TYR A 554 9.61 -1.73 -6.71
CA TYR A 554 8.97 -0.61 -6.03
C TYR A 554 9.07 -0.71 -4.50
N LEU A 555 8.91 -1.92 -3.92
CA LEU A 555 9.09 -2.15 -2.48
C LEU A 555 10.49 -1.73 -1.99
N GLU A 556 11.55 -2.06 -2.74
CA GLU A 556 12.91 -1.66 -2.37
C GLU A 556 13.07 -0.13 -2.38
N LYS A 557 12.48 0.58 -3.36
CA LYS A 557 12.44 2.04 -3.34
C LYS A 557 11.73 2.61 -2.11
N VAL A 558 10.63 1.99 -1.69
CA VAL A 558 9.90 2.38 -0.47
C VAL A 558 10.74 2.18 0.78
N LYS A 559 11.40 1.02 0.93
CA LYS A 559 12.32 0.75 2.05
C LYS A 559 13.46 1.77 2.10
N GLU A 560 14.07 2.06 0.95
CA GLU A 560 15.14 3.05 0.86
C GLU A 560 14.65 4.46 1.21
N PHE A 561 13.51 4.90 0.66
CA PHE A 561 12.93 6.22 0.93
C PHE A 561 12.57 6.45 2.40
N GLU A 562 12.01 5.43 3.06
CA GLU A 562 11.60 5.52 4.47
C GLU A 562 12.78 5.36 5.45
N ARG A 563 13.88 4.72 5.03
CA ARG A 563 15.12 4.65 5.79
C ARG A 563 15.93 5.96 5.74
N THR A 564 15.78 6.74 4.67
CA THR A 564 16.47 8.04 4.53
C THR A 564 16.02 9.02 5.62
N PRO A 565 16.94 9.61 6.42
CA PRO A 565 16.61 10.53 7.51
C PRO A 565 15.70 11.70 7.08
N ALA A 566 14.96 12.23 8.05
CA ALA A 566 14.03 13.34 7.80
C ALA A 566 14.77 14.67 7.53
N ASN A 567 15.96 14.85 8.11
CA ASN A 567 16.79 16.04 8.02
C ASN A 567 17.79 16.00 6.85
N GLU A 568 17.40 15.39 5.73
CA GLU A 568 18.19 15.42 4.52
C GLU A 568 17.88 16.67 3.67
N PRO A 569 18.88 17.53 3.32
CA PRO A 569 18.63 18.81 2.65
C PRO A 569 17.83 18.70 1.34
N TRP A 570 18.04 17.64 0.56
CA TRP A 570 17.35 17.41 -0.71
C TRP A 570 15.83 17.29 -0.55
N ARG A 571 15.35 16.91 0.65
CA ARG A 571 13.91 16.85 0.94
C ARG A 571 13.26 18.22 0.85
N LYS A 572 14.01 19.33 0.88
CA LYS A 572 13.50 20.70 0.74
C LYS A 572 13.70 21.29 -0.65
N GLU A 573 14.32 20.56 -1.57
CA GLU A 573 14.48 20.97 -2.97
C GLU A 573 13.24 20.58 -3.77
N VAL A 574 12.62 21.54 -4.45
CA VAL A 574 11.43 21.35 -5.29
C VAL A 574 11.71 21.85 -6.69
N LEU A 575 11.29 21.07 -7.68
CA LEU A 575 11.43 21.40 -9.09
C LEU A 575 10.05 21.66 -9.71
N HIS A 576 9.89 22.82 -10.33
CA HIS A 576 8.71 23.19 -11.10
C HIS A 576 9.01 23.15 -12.60
N LEU A 577 8.08 22.60 -13.37
CA LEU A 577 8.16 22.42 -14.82
C LEU A 577 6.96 23.11 -15.46
N SER A 578 7.19 24.25 -16.11
CA SER A 578 6.15 25.08 -16.74
C SER A 578 6.12 24.87 -18.25
N GLY A 579 5.00 24.36 -18.75
CA GLY A 579 4.72 24.18 -20.18
C GLY A 579 3.98 25.37 -20.81
N GLY A 580 3.32 25.10 -21.95
CA GLY A 580 2.50 26.04 -22.74
C GLY A 580 2.72 25.88 -24.25
N HIS A 581 1.66 26.15 -25.05
CA HIS A 581 1.70 26.18 -26.53
C HIS A 581 1.44 27.57 -27.11
N SER A 582 1.32 28.59 -26.27
CA SER A 582 1.21 29.99 -26.69
C SER A 582 1.87 30.91 -25.67
N VAL A 583 2.21 32.13 -26.07
CA VAL A 583 2.79 33.15 -25.16
C VAL A 583 1.88 33.39 -23.94
N ALA A 584 0.56 33.37 -24.14
CA ALA A 584 -0.43 33.53 -23.07
C ALA A 584 -0.40 32.35 -22.09
N GLU A 585 -0.33 31.12 -22.58
CA GLU A 585 -0.24 29.92 -21.74
C GLU A 585 1.10 29.84 -21.00
N LEU A 586 2.23 30.09 -21.68
CA LEU A 586 3.56 30.13 -21.07
C LEU A 586 3.58 31.08 -19.87
N THR A 587 2.99 32.27 -20.03
CA THR A 587 2.88 33.27 -18.97
C THR A 587 1.94 32.81 -17.84
N THR A 588 0.79 32.23 -18.19
CA THR A 588 -0.24 31.83 -17.23
C THR A 588 0.22 30.66 -16.37
N PHE A 589 0.76 29.59 -16.98
CA PHE A 589 1.22 28.41 -16.26
C PHE A 589 2.43 28.75 -15.38
N ARG A 590 3.30 29.65 -15.86
CA ARG A 590 4.41 30.15 -15.05
C ARG A 590 3.92 30.89 -13.80
N ARG A 591 2.95 31.79 -13.97
CA ARG A 591 2.33 32.52 -12.85
C ARG A 591 1.75 31.57 -11.79
N ILE A 592 1.06 30.52 -12.20
CA ILE A 592 0.47 29.52 -11.28
C ILE A 592 1.57 28.88 -10.42
N LEU A 593 2.67 28.44 -11.06
CA LEU A 593 3.79 27.82 -10.37
C LEU A 593 4.54 28.81 -9.45
N ASP A 594 4.68 30.07 -9.86
CA ASP A 594 5.26 31.13 -9.02
C ASP A 594 4.40 31.41 -7.79
N GLN A 595 3.07 31.37 -7.90
CA GLN A 595 2.18 31.53 -6.75
C GLN A 595 2.33 30.40 -5.72
N VAL A 596 2.31 29.15 -6.16
CA VAL A 596 2.47 28.02 -5.23
C VAL A 596 3.90 27.88 -4.69
N SER A 597 4.90 28.43 -5.42
CA SER A 597 6.27 28.59 -4.91
C SER A 597 6.30 29.43 -3.64
N LEU A 598 5.52 30.52 -3.57
CA LEU A 598 5.44 31.36 -2.37
C LEU A 598 4.89 30.59 -1.17
N THR A 599 3.92 29.70 -1.38
CA THR A 599 3.36 28.83 -0.34
C THR A 599 4.43 27.87 0.20
N ALA A 600 5.18 27.20 -0.69
CA ALA A 600 6.18 26.22 -0.28
C ALA A 600 7.42 26.83 0.38
N ARG A 601 7.81 28.07 0.02
CA ARG A 601 8.94 28.81 0.63
C ARG A 601 8.65 29.31 2.05
N ARG A 602 7.39 29.37 2.45
CA ARG A 602 6.97 29.83 3.78
C ARG A 602 7.00 28.68 4.79
N GLN A 603 6.60 29.02 6.01
CA GLN A 603 6.30 28.05 7.05
C GLN A 603 5.28 27.01 6.52
N TYR A 604 5.50 25.71 6.66
CA TYR A 604 6.37 25.02 7.63
C TYR A 604 7.58 24.27 7.03
N VAL A 605 7.67 24.18 5.71
CA VAL A 605 8.80 23.49 5.06
C VAL A 605 9.94 24.46 4.82
N GLY A 606 9.68 25.66 4.29
CA GLY A 606 10.77 26.55 3.86
C GLY A 606 11.53 25.99 2.65
N ALA A 607 10.81 25.51 1.64
CA ALA A 607 11.39 24.82 0.49
C ALA A 607 12.21 25.75 -0.41
N ASN A 608 13.25 25.21 -1.04
CA ASN A 608 13.96 25.84 -2.15
C ASN A 608 13.36 25.41 -3.48
N ILE A 609 12.91 26.38 -4.28
CA ILE A 609 12.23 26.10 -5.55
C ILE A 609 13.13 26.48 -6.72
N THR A 610 13.32 25.54 -7.63
CA THR A 610 13.89 25.76 -8.97
C THR A 610 12.77 25.61 -9.99
N VAL A 611 12.67 26.53 -10.95
CA VAL A 611 11.65 26.46 -12.00
C VAL A 611 12.32 26.38 -13.37
N LYS A 612 11.93 25.39 -14.18
CA LYS A 612 12.24 25.29 -15.60
C LYS A 612 10.97 25.55 -16.39
N ALA A 613 11.05 26.52 -17.30
CA ALA A 613 9.93 26.90 -18.14
C ALA A 613 10.33 26.74 -19.60
N LYS A 614 9.38 26.29 -20.39
CA LYS A 614 9.46 26.26 -21.85
C LYS A 614 9.64 27.68 -22.40
N GLN A 615 10.42 27.82 -23.46
CA GLN A 615 10.78 29.13 -24.03
C GLN A 615 10.07 29.40 -25.36
N THR A 616 9.61 28.36 -26.06
CA THR A 616 8.95 28.46 -27.36
C THR A 616 7.51 27.93 -27.34
N ASP A 617 6.76 28.21 -28.39
CA ASP A 617 5.43 27.67 -28.68
C ASP A 617 5.45 26.34 -29.45
N GLU A 618 6.64 25.79 -29.73
CA GLU A 618 6.81 24.45 -30.30
C GLU A 618 6.00 23.42 -29.52
N PRO A 619 5.40 22.39 -30.15
CA PRO A 619 4.60 21.42 -29.41
C PRO A 619 5.35 20.76 -28.24
N VAL A 620 6.63 20.43 -28.42
CA VAL A 620 7.46 19.81 -27.38
C VAL A 620 8.84 20.46 -27.35
N GLU A 621 9.31 20.84 -26.16
CA GLU A 621 10.67 21.33 -25.92
C GLU A 621 11.39 20.38 -24.95
N ARG A 622 12.64 20.04 -25.26
CA ARG A 622 13.45 19.15 -24.44
C ARG A 622 14.10 19.90 -23.28
N VAL A 623 14.00 19.38 -22.06
CA VAL A 623 14.71 19.89 -20.89
C VAL A 623 15.56 18.80 -20.22
N ASP A 624 16.81 19.14 -19.88
CA ASP A 624 17.63 18.29 -19.03
C ASP A 624 17.48 18.72 -17.55
N VAL A 625 16.95 17.81 -16.74
CA VAL A 625 16.79 17.96 -15.29
C VAL A 625 17.58 16.91 -14.51
N SER A 626 18.35 16.07 -15.20
CA SER A 626 19.01 14.89 -14.62
C SER A 626 19.96 15.28 -13.49
N GLY A 627 20.76 16.34 -13.63
CA GLY A 627 21.67 16.81 -12.59
C GLY A 627 20.95 17.21 -11.29
N MET A 628 19.82 17.90 -11.40
CA MET A 628 18.99 18.29 -10.25
C MET A 628 18.33 17.08 -9.59
N VAL A 629 17.69 16.21 -10.39
CA VAL A 629 17.04 15.00 -9.90
C VAL A 629 18.05 14.05 -9.23
N ASN A 630 19.25 13.90 -9.81
CA ASN A 630 20.33 13.08 -9.26
C ASN A 630 20.88 13.64 -7.95
N SER A 631 20.92 14.98 -7.81
CA SER A 631 21.28 15.64 -6.56
C SER A 631 20.20 15.46 -5.48
N GLY A 632 18.94 15.30 -5.92
CA GLY A 632 17.79 14.98 -5.10
C GLY A 632 16.79 16.13 -5.06
N VAL A 633 15.53 15.81 -5.28
CA VAL A 633 14.37 16.71 -5.18
C VAL A 633 13.23 15.95 -4.53
N SER A 634 12.44 16.64 -3.71
CA SER A 634 11.32 16.03 -2.98
C SER A 634 10.01 16.04 -3.76
N LEU A 635 9.81 17.08 -4.56
CA LEU A 635 8.61 17.28 -5.37
C LEU A 635 9.00 17.81 -6.76
N MET A 636 8.44 17.19 -7.79
CA MET A 636 8.41 17.71 -9.16
C MET A 636 6.98 18.09 -9.50
N THR A 637 6.68 19.36 -9.73
CA THR A 637 5.35 19.80 -10.18
C THR A 637 5.39 20.27 -11.61
N PHE A 638 4.62 19.60 -12.47
CA PHE A 638 4.43 19.96 -13.86
C PHE A 638 3.08 20.66 -14.05
N PHE A 639 3.06 21.74 -14.82
CA PHE A 639 1.84 22.42 -15.26
C PHE A 639 1.97 22.79 -16.74
N GLY A 640 1.19 22.14 -17.60
CA GLY A 640 1.31 22.28 -19.05
C GLY A 640 0.49 21.24 -19.81
N HIS A 641 0.75 21.15 -21.11
CA HIS A 641 0.10 20.15 -21.97
C HIS A 641 0.83 18.81 -21.91
N SER A 642 0.08 17.73 -21.96
CA SER A 642 0.65 16.39 -21.88
C SER A 642 -0.24 15.33 -22.49
N SER A 643 0.36 14.18 -22.74
CA SER A 643 -0.29 12.93 -23.12
C SER A 643 0.18 11.81 -22.18
N PRO A 644 -0.33 10.57 -22.30
CA PRO A 644 0.16 9.44 -21.50
C PRO A 644 1.67 9.15 -21.63
N ILE A 645 2.33 9.65 -22.68
CA ILE A 645 3.72 9.30 -23.03
C ILE A 645 4.69 10.49 -23.13
N VAL A 646 4.20 11.73 -23.11
CA VAL A 646 5.06 12.93 -23.24
C VAL A 646 4.41 14.16 -22.62
N THR A 647 5.23 15.04 -22.04
CA THR A 647 4.88 16.39 -21.61
C THR A 647 5.43 17.40 -22.61
N ASP A 648 4.75 18.55 -22.77
CA ASP A 648 5.20 19.63 -23.67
C ASP A 648 6.56 20.22 -23.29
N LEU A 649 6.95 20.13 -22.01
CA LEU A 649 8.31 20.25 -21.53
C LEU A 649 8.84 18.85 -21.22
N ASP A 650 9.48 18.21 -22.21
CA ASP A 650 9.90 16.81 -22.17
C ASP A 650 11.19 16.64 -21.35
N PHE A 651 11.09 15.93 -20.23
CA PHE A 651 12.22 15.52 -19.39
C PHE A 651 12.51 14.01 -19.48
N GLY A 652 11.70 13.26 -20.24
CA GLY A 652 11.95 11.86 -20.55
C GLY A 652 11.59 10.79 -19.57
N TYR A 653 12.10 9.60 -19.87
CA TYR A 653 11.87 8.34 -19.16
C TYR A 653 13.04 8.00 -18.23
N ALA A 654 12.74 7.59 -17.00
CA ALA A 654 13.74 7.20 -16.00
C ALA A 654 14.48 5.91 -16.39
N SER A 655 13.81 5.00 -17.12
CA SER A 655 14.40 3.74 -17.57
C SER A 655 15.45 3.91 -18.67
N LYS A 656 15.39 5.01 -19.44
CA LYS A 656 16.21 5.21 -20.63
C LYS A 656 17.58 5.79 -20.25
N PRO A 657 18.71 5.07 -20.49
CA PRO A 657 20.04 5.53 -20.09
C PRO A 657 20.45 6.88 -20.67
N ALA A 658 19.94 7.24 -21.86
CA ALA A 658 20.23 8.50 -22.54
C ALA A 658 19.84 9.76 -21.73
N TYR A 659 18.98 9.63 -20.73
CA TYR A 659 18.58 10.74 -19.86
C TYR A 659 19.40 10.86 -18.57
N GLY A 660 20.30 9.90 -18.28
CA GLY A 660 21.28 10.05 -17.20
C GLY A 660 20.76 10.00 -15.75
N TYR A 661 19.52 9.56 -15.51
CA TYR A 661 18.94 9.44 -14.16
C TYR A 661 19.62 8.36 -13.30
N ARG A 662 20.01 8.76 -12.08
CA ARG A 662 20.83 8.05 -11.09
C ARG A 662 20.46 8.46 -9.64
N ASN A 663 19.21 8.79 -9.38
CA ASN A 663 18.71 9.34 -8.12
C ASN A 663 18.34 8.29 -7.06
N LYS A 664 19.17 7.24 -6.90
CA LYS A 664 18.93 6.17 -5.92
C LYS A 664 18.84 6.74 -4.49
N GLY A 665 17.83 6.31 -3.73
CA GLY A 665 17.51 6.83 -2.39
C GLY A 665 16.91 8.24 -2.33
N ARG A 666 16.77 8.96 -3.45
CA ARG A 666 16.28 10.35 -3.55
C ARG A 666 15.14 10.46 -4.56
N TYR A 667 14.03 9.83 -4.20
CA TYR A 667 12.89 9.64 -5.08
C TYR A 667 11.83 10.74 -4.87
N PRO A 668 11.55 11.61 -5.86
CA PRO A 668 10.53 12.64 -5.72
C PRO A 668 9.11 12.08 -5.74
N LEU A 669 8.17 12.84 -5.16
CA LEU A 669 6.77 12.84 -5.60
C LEU A 669 6.70 13.63 -6.91
N MET A 670 6.01 13.11 -7.92
CA MET A 670 5.70 13.88 -9.12
C MET A 670 4.23 14.27 -9.12
N PHE A 671 3.92 15.52 -9.43
CA PHE A 671 2.57 16.06 -9.50
C PHE A 671 2.34 16.68 -10.87
N PHE A 672 1.50 16.04 -11.69
CA PHE A 672 1.25 16.42 -13.08
C PHE A 672 -0.10 17.10 -13.24
N ASN A 673 -0.08 18.35 -13.68
CA ASN A 673 -1.24 19.16 -14.03
C ASN A 673 -1.29 19.36 -15.54
N GLY A 674 -1.86 18.38 -16.22
CA GLY A 674 -1.96 18.31 -17.67
C GLY A 674 -2.71 17.03 -18.08
N CYS A 675 -3.06 16.90 -19.35
CA CYS A 675 -3.87 15.78 -19.81
C CYS A 675 -3.13 14.43 -19.75
N GLY A 676 -3.82 13.37 -19.32
CA GLY A 676 -3.52 11.97 -19.65
C GLY A 676 -2.25 11.31 -19.09
N VAL A 677 -1.31 12.01 -18.43
CA VAL A 677 -0.10 11.37 -17.86
C VAL A 677 -0.44 10.29 -16.83
N GLY A 678 -1.55 10.47 -16.11
CA GLY A 678 -2.11 9.50 -15.17
C GLY A 678 -2.99 8.43 -15.80
N ASN A 679 -3.12 8.37 -17.14
CA ASN A 679 -4.01 7.42 -17.83
C ASN A 679 -3.42 6.00 -17.89
N ILE A 680 -3.21 5.41 -16.72
CA ILE A 680 -2.67 4.06 -16.56
C ILE A 680 -3.68 2.95 -16.91
N PHE A 681 -4.90 3.32 -17.32
CA PHE A 681 -6.04 2.44 -17.58
C PHE A 681 -6.27 2.13 -19.07
N PHE A 682 -5.59 2.81 -19.99
CA PHE A 682 -5.86 2.68 -21.43
C PHE A 682 -5.16 1.48 -22.12
N GLY A 683 -4.66 0.48 -21.37
CA GLY A 683 -4.12 -0.73 -22.00
C GLY A 683 -2.76 -0.59 -22.71
N SER A 684 -2.21 0.62 -22.87
CA SER A 684 -0.87 0.87 -23.43
C SER A 684 0.27 0.48 -22.48
N THR A 685 1.38 0.02 -23.03
CA THR A 685 2.66 -0.11 -22.33
C THR A 685 3.51 1.12 -22.62
N GLY A 686 4.32 1.58 -21.65
CA GLY A 686 5.21 2.73 -21.85
C GLY A 686 4.63 4.08 -21.44
N ASN A 687 3.66 4.10 -20.52
CA ASN A 687 3.20 5.34 -19.90
C ASN A 687 4.35 6.01 -19.13
N LEU A 688 4.50 7.32 -19.32
CA LEU A 688 5.57 8.12 -18.70
C LEU A 688 5.55 7.98 -17.17
N SER A 689 4.37 8.07 -16.56
CA SER A 689 4.21 7.95 -15.11
C SER A 689 4.59 6.56 -14.59
N THR A 690 4.11 5.49 -15.23
CA THR A 690 4.44 4.11 -14.83
C THR A 690 5.93 3.81 -14.95
N ASP A 691 6.60 4.31 -15.98
CA ASP A 691 8.07 4.18 -16.14
C ASP A 691 8.82 4.80 -14.95
N TRP A 692 8.50 6.05 -14.60
CA TRP A 692 9.12 6.73 -13.46
C TRP A 692 8.85 6.03 -12.13
N LEU A 693 7.64 5.48 -11.95
CA LEU A 693 7.29 4.78 -10.71
C LEU A 693 7.97 3.42 -10.59
N LEU A 694 8.07 2.63 -11.66
CA LEU A 694 8.48 1.22 -11.58
C LEU A 694 9.94 0.95 -11.95
N THR A 695 10.65 1.93 -12.53
CA THR A 695 12.09 1.78 -12.81
C THR A 695 12.87 1.49 -11.51
N PRO A 696 13.65 0.39 -11.45
CA PRO A 696 14.43 0.06 -10.26
C PRO A 696 15.52 1.10 -10.00
N ASP A 697 15.84 1.34 -8.72
CA ASP A 697 16.93 2.21 -8.25
C ASP A 697 16.82 3.71 -8.61
N LYS A 698 15.81 4.16 -9.35
CA LYS A 698 15.66 5.56 -9.80
C LYS A 698 14.21 5.93 -10.11
N GLY A 699 13.99 7.16 -10.55
CA GLY A 699 12.66 7.69 -10.86
C GLY A 699 11.95 8.20 -9.60
N ALA A 700 10.62 8.05 -9.54
CA ALA A 700 9.75 8.62 -8.51
C ALA A 700 9.36 7.61 -7.42
N ILE A 701 8.93 8.11 -6.25
CA ILE A 701 8.35 7.30 -5.18
C ILE A 701 6.82 7.26 -5.23
N ALA A 702 6.21 8.35 -5.68
CA ALA A 702 4.77 8.47 -5.86
C ALA A 702 4.50 9.44 -7.01
N ILE A 703 3.34 9.29 -7.65
CA ILE A 703 2.91 10.16 -8.74
C ILE A 703 1.44 10.51 -8.53
N LEU A 704 1.12 11.79 -8.57
CA LEU A 704 -0.24 12.31 -8.60
C LEU A 704 -0.46 12.90 -9.99
N ALA A 705 -1.36 12.32 -10.77
CA ALA A 705 -1.52 12.74 -12.17
C ALA A 705 -2.96 12.56 -12.67
N HIS A 706 -3.36 13.46 -13.56
CA HIS A 706 -4.67 13.44 -14.20
C HIS A 706 -4.80 12.27 -15.20
N SER A 707 -5.89 11.51 -15.14
CA SER A 707 -6.10 10.34 -16.00
C SER A 707 -6.67 10.66 -17.39
N GLY A 708 -7.26 11.84 -17.62
CA GLY A 708 -7.83 12.25 -18.91
C GLY A 708 -7.70 13.76 -19.12
N SER A 709 -8.78 14.45 -19.50
CA SER A 709 -8.79 15.87 -19.91
C SER A 709 -8.65 16.85 -18.74
N GLY A 710 -7.50 17.51 -18.62
CA GLY A 710 -7.26 18.54 -17.59
C GLY A 710 -7.60 19.95 -18.08
N TYR A 711 -8.24 20.75 -17.21
CA TYR A 711 -8.63 22.13 -17.51
C TYR A 711 -7.88 23.11 -16.60
N SER A 712 -7.33 24.18 -17.17
CA SER A 712 -6.41 25.10 -16.47
C SER A 712 -6.97 25.66 -15.17
N GLY A 713 -8.25 26.09 -15.14
CA GLY A 713 -8.90 26.63 -13.94
C GLY A 713 -8.99 25.60 -12.79
N PRO A 714 -9.70 24.47 -12.96
CA PRO A 714 -9.74 23.41 -11.96
C PRO A 714 -8.36 22.87 -11.55
N LEU A 715 -7.42 22.76 -12.49
CA LEU A 715 -6.04 22.36 -12.21
C LEU A 715 -5.31 23.37 -11.33
N GLU A 716 -5.46 24.68 -11.59
CA GLU A 716 -4.92 25.76 -10.75
C GLU A 716 -5.48 25.66 -9.33
N THR A 717 -6.82 25.57 -9.19
CA THR A 717 -7.50 25.44 -7.90
C THR A 717 -7.02 24.23 -7.11
N TYR A 718 -6.96 23.07 -7.75
CA TYR A 718 -6.49 21.84 -7.10
C TYR A 718 -5.00 21.93 -6.72
N THR A 719 -4.16 22.48 -7.59
CA THR A 719 -2.72 22.67 -7.33
C THR A 719 -2.50 23.59 -6.14
N GLN A 720 -3.18 24.73 -6.09
CA GLN A 720 -3.09 25.65 -4.97
C GLN A 720 -3.53 24.98 -3.67
N GLN A 721 -4.68 24.29 -3.67
CA GLN A 721 -5.16 23.61 -2.47
C GLN A 721 -4.26 22.44 -2.04
N PHE A 722 -3.67 21.71 -2.98
CA PHE A 722 -2.70 20.67 -2.70
C PHE A 722 -1.47 21.24 -1.99
N TYR A 723 -0.91 22.36 -2.51
CA TYR A 723 0.23 23.04 -1.89
C TYR A 723 -0.11 23.61 -0.51
N GLN A 724 -1.31 24.18 -0.34
CA GLN A 724 -1.76 24.64 0.98
C GLN A 724 -1.83 23.48 1.98
N THR A 725 -2.38 22.34 1.59
CA THR A 725 -2.54 21.17 2.47
C THR A 725 -1.18 20.53 2.80
N LEU A 726 -0.28 20.42 1.82
CA LEU A 726 1.00 19.74 1.99
C LEU A 726 2.07 20.60 2.69
N PHE A 727 2.17 21.89 2.36
CA PHE A 727 3.26 22.76 2.82
C PHE A 727 2.86 23.72 3.95
N ALA A 728 1.62 24.21 3.95
CA ALA A 728 1.18 25.30 4.83
C ALA A 728 0.29 24.84 5.99
N ASP A 729 -0.26 23.62 5.95
CA ASP A 729 -1.08 23.07 7.03
C ASP A 729 -0.27 22.15 7.95
N SER A 730 0.03 22.64 9.17
CA SER A 730 0.79 21.87 10.15
C SER A 730 0.14 20.55 10.58
N SER A 731 -1.18 20.41 10.43
CA SER A 731 -1.88 19.17 10.78
C SER A 731 -1.71 18.07 9.72
N PHE A 732 -1.35 18.46 8.49
CA PHE A 732 -1.14 17.57 7.34
C PHE A 732 0.32 17.44 6.90
N LEU A 733 1.22 18.32 7.33
CA LEU A 733 2.64 18.33 6.97
C LEU A 733 3.32 16.95 7.09
N THR A 734 3.05 16.24 8.20
CA THR A 734 3.65 14.93 8.50
C THR A 734 2.73 13.75 8.19
N LYS A 735 1.54 14.02 7.61
CA LYS A 735 0.58 12.98 7.21
C LYS A 735 1.01 12.34 5.89
N SER A 736 0.38 11.22 5.57
CA SER A 736 0.68 10.53 4.34
C SER A 736 0.13 11.25 3.11
N ILE A 737 0.73 11.01 1.96
CA ILE A 737 0.31 11.61 0.69
C ILE A 737 -1.14 11.27 0.31
N GLY A 738 -1.61 10.06 0.67
CA GLY A 738 -3.01 9.68 0.46
C GLY A 738 -3.99 10.50 1.30
N LEU A 739 -3.64 10.82 2.56
CA LEU A 739 -4.45 11.71 3.40
C LEU A 739 -4.42 13.15 2.90
N VAL A 740 -3.26 13.62 2.43
CA VAL A 740 -3.13 14.95 1.81
C VAL A 740 -4.02 15.05 0.57
N GLN A 741 -4.04 14.04 -0.30
CA GLN A 741 -4.91 14.00 -1.47
C GLN A 741 -6.40 13.96 -1.09
N GLN A 742 -6.78 13.12 -0.12
CA GLN A 742 -8.16 13.02 0.38
C GLN A 742 -8.64 14.38 0.91
N GLU A 743 -7.83 15.05 1.73
CA GLU A 743 -8.18 16.35 2.29
C GLU A 743 -8.19 17.46 1.23
N THR A 744 -7.24 17.44 0.29
CA THR A 744 -7.22 18.37 -0.85
C THR A 744 -8.53 18.26 -1.63
N THR A 745 -8.92 17.02 -1.97
CA THR A 745 -10.17 16.73 -2.68
C THR A 745 -11.38 17.21 -1.90
N ARG A 746 -11.43 16.96 -0.58
CA ARG A 746 -12.52 17.44 0.29
C ARG A 746 -12.62 18.96 0.32
N ARG A 747 -11.50 19.68 0.44
CA ARG A 747 -11.47 21.15 0.50
C ARG A 747 -11.87 21.78 -0.84
N VAL A 748 -11.33 21.26 -1.95
CA VAL A 748 -11.70 21.71 -3.30
C VAL A 748 -13.20 21.51 -3.53
N LEU A 749 -13.72 20.31 -3.28
CA LEU A 749 -15.12 19.99 -3.58
C LEU A 749 -16.13 20.60 -2.59
N ALA A 750 -15.68 21.04 -1.42
CA ALA A 750 -16.49 21.85 -0.51
C ALA A 750 -16.64 23.31 -0.99
N ALA A 751 -15.66 23.83 -1.72
CA ALA A 751 -15.67 25.19 -2.26
C ALA A 751 -16.22 25.27 -3.70
N TYR A 752 -15.95 24.25 -4.51
CA TYR A 752 -16.26 24.20 -5.94
C TYR A 752 -16.84 22.83 -6.30
N SER A 753 -18.04 22.80 -6.85
CA SER A 753 -18.76 21.55 -7.16
C SER A 753 -19.32 21.52 -8.58
N GLY A 754 -18.72 22.30 -9.49
CA GLY A 754 -19.04 22.20 -10.92
C GLY A 754 -18.54 20.88 -11.51
N THR A 755 -19.09 20.48 -12.65
CA THR A 755 -18.70 19.25 -13.36
C THR A 755 -17.20 19.21 -13.68
N TYR A 756 -16.59 20.33 -14.03
CA TYR A 756 -15.14 20.41 -14.25
C TYR A 756 -14.32 20.17 -12.98
N ASP A 757 -14.77 20.64 -11.81
CA ASP A 757 -14.07 20.47 -10.52
C ASP A 757 -14.20 19.03 -10.02
N ILE A 758 -15.40 18.47 -10.11
CA ILE A 758 -15.70 17.07 -9.76
C ILE A 758 -14.89 16.13 -10.67
N SER A 759 -14.94 16.35 -11.98
CA SER A 759 -14.16 15.59 -12.96
C SER A 759 -12.65 15.69 -12.68
N ASN A 760 -12.12 16.89 -12.44
CA ASN A 760 -10.71 17.09 -12.12
C ASN A 760 -10.29 16.34 -10.85
N ALA A 761 -11.12 16.39 -9.79
CA ALA A 761 -10.88 15.63 -8.58
C ALA A 761 -10.87 14.13 -8.85
N HIS A 762 -11.88 13.58 -9.52
CA HIS A 762 -11.99 12.15 -9.83
C HIS A 762 -10.86 11.62 -10.73
N GLN A 763 -10.29 12.46 -11.59
CA GLN A 763 -9.20 12.09 -12.49
C GLN A 763 -7.82 12.14 -11.82
N MET A 764 -7.69 12.68 -10.61
CA MET A 764 -6.42 12.81 -9.93
C MET A 764 -5.98 11.46 -9.33
N VAL A 765 -5.26 10.65 -10.11
CA VAL A 765 -4.83 9.30 -9.72
C VAL A 765 -3.54 9.36 -8.93
N LEU A 766 -3.56 8.77 -7.72
CA LEU A 766 -2.36 8.52 -6.94
C LEU A 766 -1.75 7.16 -7.29
N GLN A 767 -0.59 7.18 -7.93
CA GLN A 767 0.23 6.00 -8.18
C GLN A 767 1.32 5.90 -7.11
N GLY A 768 1.55 4.68 -6.62
CA GLY A 768 2.42 4.41 -5.48
C GLY A 768 1.66 4.20 -4.17
N ASP A 769 2.40 4.14 -3.08
CA ASP A 769 1.88 3.77 -1.76
C ASP A 769 1.24 4.96 -1.02
N PRO A 770 -0.05 4.88 -0.63
CA PRO A 770 -0.76 6.02 -0.05
C PRO A 770 -0.30 6.39 1.37
N VAL A 771 0.51 5.57 2.07
CA VAL A 771 1.01 5.89 3.42
C VAL A 771 2.33 6.66 3.43
N LEU A 772 2.96 6.86 2.27
CA LEU A 772 4.24 7.59 2.16
C LEU A 772 4.12 9.01 2.72
N ARG A 773 5.14 9.44 3.48
CA ARG A 773 5.24 10.78 4.05
C ARG A 773 6.34 11.56 3.34
N MET A 774 5.97 12.64 2.66
CA MET A 774 6.92 13.44 1.89
C MET A 774 7.85 14.25 2.79
N PHE A 775 7.29 14.87 3.83
CA PHE A 775 8.01 15.73 4.77
C PHE A 775 7.82 15.22 6.22
N PRO A 776 8.54 14.16 6.63
CA PRO A 776 8.50 13.66 8.01
C PRO A 776 9.26 14.58 9.00
N ILE A 777 9.26 15.90 8.77
CA ILE A 777 9.98 16.91 9.55
C ILE A 777 9.09 17.41 10.70
N GLN A 778 9.37 16.98 11.92
CA GLN A 778 8.63 17.41 13.11
C GLN A 778 9.24 18.64 13.77
N LYS A 779 10.57 18.72 13.75
CA LYS A 779 11.40 19.75 14.39
C LYS A 779 12.34 20.42 13.39
N PRO A 780 12.85 21.62 13.68
CA PRO A 780 13.99 22.22 12.95
C PRO A 780 15.23 21.33 12.99
N ASP A 781 16.17 21.58 12.08
CA ASP A 781 17.48 20.94 12.07
C ASP A 781 18.46 21.82 11.30
N PHE A 782 19.27 22.58 12.01
CA PHE A 782 20.31 23.44 11.50
C PHE A 782 21.62 22.67 11.40
N SER A 783 22.45 23.05 10.44
CA SER A 783 23.76 22.41 10.28
C SER A 783 24.77 23.37 9.66
N VAL A 784 26.03 23.14 10.03
CA VAL A 784 27.19 23.88 9.53
C VAL A 784 28.30 22.92 9.11
N ASN A 785 29.05 23.27 8.07
CA ASN A 785 30.23 22.52 7.63
C ASN A 785 31.30 23.48 7.06
N SER A 786 32.53 22.97 6.91
CA SER A 786 33.67 23.78 6.44
C SER A 786 33.46 24.42 5.07
N SER A 787 32.77 23.75 4.14
CA SER A 787 32.55 24.28 2.78
C SER A 787 31.63 25.51 2.75
N GLY A 788 30.81 25.68 3.78
CA GLY A 788 29.91 26.81 3.97
C GLY A 788 30.51 27.97 4.76
N VAL A 789 31.75 27.87 5.22
CA VAL A 789 32.38 28.92 6.03
C VAL A 789 33.49 29.60 5.25
N PHE A 790 33.51 30.93 5.29
CA PHE A 790 34.53 31.72 4.63
C PHE A 790 34.82 33.01 5.41
N GLN A 791 36.01 33.54 5.23
CA GLN A 791 36.40 34.80 5.83
C GLN A 791 36.02 35.97 4.92
N GLN A 792 35.28 36.95 5.46
CA GLN A 792 34.88 38.16 4.71
C GLN A 792 35.70 39.36 5.16
N GLY A 793 36.88 39.51 4.56
CA GLY A 793 37.84 40.54 4.93
C GLY A 793 38.55 40.28 6.26
N SER A 794 39.61 41.05 6.51
CA SER A 794 40.38 41.01 7.76
C SER A 794 40.68 42.42 8.20
N ARG A 795 40.37 42.77 9.45
CA ARG A 795 40.97 43.92 10.11
C ARG A 795 42.13 43.42 10.96
N ARG A 796 43.05 44.33 11.32
CA ARG A 796 44.24 43.99 12.12
C ARG A 796 43.89 43.32 13.46
N ASP A 797 42.71 43.61 14.02
CA ASP A 797 42.28 43.20 15.36
C ASP A 797 41.03 42.29 15.40
N SER A 798 40.43 41.95 14.25
CA SER A 798 39.16 41.22 14.20
C SER A 798 39.02 40.29 13.00
N VAL A 799 38.29 39.19 13.21
CA VAL A 799 37.92 38.20 12.19
C VAL A 799 36.42 38.31 11.94
N ARG A 800 36.02 38.41 10.66
CA ARG A 800 34.62 38.34 10.22
C ARG A 800 34.41 37.08 9.40
N LEU A 801 33.52 36.22 9.88
CA LEU A 801 33.15 34.96 9.26
C LEU A 801 31.80 35.12 8.56
N GLY A 802 31.68 34.61 7.34
CA GLY A 802 30.43 34.22 6.71
C GLY A 802 30.21 32.74 6.95
N VAL A 803 29.05 32.37 7.50
CA VAL A 803 28.67 31.01 7.89
C VAL A 803 27.38 30.65 7.20
N VAL A 804 27.45 29.77 6.20
CA VAL A 804 26.27 29.20 5.54
C VAL A 804 25.67 28.14 6.47
N VAL A 805 24.50 28.45 7.02
CA VAL A 805 23.74 27.53 7.88
C VAL A 805 22.62 26.92 7.05
N THR A 806 22.47 25.59 7.10
CA THR A 806 21.40 24.87 6.39
C THR A 806 20.36 24.39 7.39
N ASN A 807 19.08 24.74 7.21
CA ASN A 807 17.95 24.14 7.89
C ASN A 807 17.34 23.02 7.04
N ALA A 808 17.62 21.76 7.35
CA ALA A 808 17.04 20.60 6.69
C ALA A 808 15.72 20.12 7.34
N GLY A 809 15.38 20.65 8.52
CA GLY A 809 14.17 20.35 9.25
C GLY A 809 13.00 21.31 8.97
N ARG A 810 12.09 21.37 9.93
CA ARG A 810 10.91 22.25 9.94
C ARG A 810 11.34 23.72 10.05
N PHE A 811 10.68 24.58 9.28
CA PHE A 811 10.85 26.01 9.35
C PHE A 811 9.74 26.66 10.20
N ASP A 812 10.10 27.41 11.23
CA ASP A 812 9.21 28.31 11.97
C ASP A 812 9.75 29.74 11.89
N ALA A 813 9.02 30.63 11.22
CA ALA A 813 9.45 32.00 10.96
C ALA A 813 9.56 32.86 12.23
N ARG A 814 8.98 32.40 13.35
CA ARG A 814 9.01 33.11 14.64
C ARG A 814 10.27 32.81 15.45
N GLN A 815 10.99 31.74 15.12
CA GLN A 815 12.20 31.35 15.83
C GLN A 815 13.35 32.36 15.62
N ARG A 816 14.30 32.34 16.54
CA ARG A 816 15.56 33.10 16.47
C ARG A 816 16.71 32.13 16.67
N VAL A 817 17.65 32.11 15.74
CA VAL A 817 18.77 31.17 15.74
C VAL A 817 20.00 31.89 16.27
N GLY A 818 20.57 31.37 17.35
CA GLY A 818 21.83 31.88 17.89
C GLY A 818 23.03 31.44 17.05
N LEU A 819 24.01 32.32 16.87
CA LEU A 819 25.32 31.98 16.34
C LEU A 819 26.38 32.48 17.32
N ALA A 820 27.30 31.61 17.70
CA ALA A 820 28.41 31.98 18.57
C ALA A 820 29.72 31.39 18.07
N VAL A 821 30.81 32.09 18.38
CA VAL A 821 32.17 31.53 18.33
C VAL A 821 32.62 31.30 19.76
N ARG A 822 33.19 30.12 20.02
CA ARG A 822 33.85 29.80 21.29
C ARG A 822 35.31 29.40 21.02
N GLN A 823 36.20 29.74 21.93
CA GLN A 823 37.61 29.32 21.90
C GLN A 823 37.83 28.24 22.95
N ARG A 824 38.48 27.14 22.58
CA ARG A 824 38.99 26.16 23.54
C ARG A 824 40.33 26.64 24.06
N LEU A 825 40.42 26.86 25.37
CA LEU A 825 41.65 27.28 26.04
C LEU A 825 42.56 26.07 26.31
N ALA A 826 43.87 26.30 26.41
CA ALA A 826 44.87 25.25 26.62
C ALA A 826 44.67 24.43 27.90
N ASN A 827 43.93 24.96 28.88
CA ASN A 827 43.57 24.29 30.13
C ASN A 827 42.24 23.52 30.08
N GLY A 828 41.55 23.48 28.92
CA GLY A 828 40.30 22.71 28.71
C GLY A 828 38.99 23.53 28.61
N PRO A 829 38.75 24.59 29.40
CA PRO A 829 37.54 25.40 29.34
C PRO A 829 37.27 26.04 27.97
N LEU A 830 35.99 26.18 27.65
CA LEU A 830 35.51 26.98 26.51
C LEU A 830 35.27 28.42 26.95
N ARG A 831 35.84 29.38 26.22
CA ARG A 831 35.53 30.80 26.33
C ARG A 831 34.57 31.20 25.21
N SER A 832 33.46 31.83 25.54
CA SER A 832 32.50 32.37 24.55
C SER A 832 32.82 33.82 24.17
N TYR A 833 32.65 34.16 22.89
CA TYR A 833 32.71 35.56 22.38
C TYR A 833 31.32 36.22 22.33
N GLY A 834 30.30 35.58 22.91
CA GLY A 834 28.91 36.04 22.91
C GLY A 834 28.08 35.44 21.77
N THR A 835 26.75 35.51 21.89
CA THR A 835 25.82 34.94 20.90
C THR A 835 25.13 36.07 20.14
N THR A 836 25.15 36.03 18.81
CA THR A 836 24.32 36.89 17.97
C THR A 836 23.05 36.16 17.58
N LEU A 837 21.89 36.82 17.72
CA LEU A 837 20.61 36.25 17.34
C LEU A 837 20.26 36.66 15.90
N HIS A 838 19.89 35.67 15.09
CA HIS A 838 19.48 35.83 13.70
C HIS A 838 18.01 35.40 13.53
N ALA A 839 17.39 35.85 12.43
CA ALA A 839 16.08 35.33 12.03
C ALA A 839 16.16 33.84 11.69
N ALA A 840 15.02 33.13 11.77
CA ALA A 840 14.94 31.73 11.40
C ALA A 840 15.31 31.50 9.93
N ILE A 841 16.03 30.40 9.68
CA ILE A 841 16.53 30.06 8.35
C ILE A 841 15.56 29.09 7.69
N ALA A 842 15.01 29.50 6.55
CA ALA A 842 14.04 28.68 5.82
C ALA A 842 14.69 27.42 5.22
N TYR A 843 15.80 27.57 4.49
CA TYR A 843 16.57 26.44 3.94
C TYR A 843 18.08 26.66 4.06
N ARG A 844 18.62 27.70 3.42
CA ARG A 844 20.04 28.07 3.53
C ARG A 844 20.17 29.58 3.56
N ASP A 845 20.96 30.07 4.49
CA ASP A 845 21.29 31.50 4.58
C ASP A 845 22.73 31.68 5.08
N THR A 846 23.33 32.81 4.76
CA THR A 846 24.67 33.18 5.22
C THR A 846 24.58 34.13 6.40
N LEU A 847 24.96 33.65 7.58
CA LEU A 847 25.05 34.47 8.78
C LEU A 847 26.46 35.03 8.90
N PHE A 848 26.58 36.29 9.35
CA PHE A 848 27.88 36.91 9.57
C PHE A 848 28.16 37.08 11.06
N TYR A 849 29.35 36.68 11.49
CA TYR A 849 29.81 36.81 12.87
C TYR A 849 31.18 37.47 12.93
N THR A 850 31.35 38.47 13.80
CA THR A 850 32.62 39.20 13.96
C THR A 850 33.09 39.11 15.40
N PHE A 851 34.35 38.73 15.62
CA PHE A 851 34.96 38.69 16.96
C PHE A 851 36.42 39.15 16.94
N LYS A 852 36.93 39.50 18.12
CA LYS A 852 38.30 39.94 18.36
C LYS A 852 39.07 38.86 19.13
N PRO A 853 40.05 38.18 18.51
CA PRO A 853 40.95 37.28 19.25
C PRO A 853 41.88 38.06 20.18
N ASP A 854 42.05 37.63 21.43
CA ASP A 854 42.78 38.37 22.48
C ASP A 854 44.32 38.32 22.36
N SER A 855 44.90 37.61 21.39
CA SER A 855 46.34 37.60 21.13
C SER A 855 46.67 37.05 19.73
N LEU A 856 47.76 37.52 19.12
CA LEU A 856 48.39 36.88 17.96
C LEU A 856 48.89 35.51 18.44
N PRO A 857 48.32 34.37 17.99
CA PRO A 857 48.76 33.05 18.44
C PRO A 857 50.27 32.90 18.21
N ASN A 858 51.04 32.68 19.28
CA ASN A 858 52.42 32.20 19.16
C ASN A 858 52.39 30.87 18.41
N ALA A 859 53.32 30.68 17.45
CA ALA A 859 53.37 29.55 16.52
C ALA A 859 53.44 28.14 17.17
N ALA A 860 53.52 28.05 18.50
CA ALA A 860 53.65 26.80 19.24
C ALA A 860 52.31 26.19 19.71
N THR A 861 51.19 26.93 19.72
CA THR A 861 49.89 26.39 20.16
C THR A 861 48.77 26.78 19.20
N THR A 862 48.23 25.81 18.46
CA THR A 862 47.08 25.99 17.59
C THR A 862 45.82 26.16 18.46
N ASN A 863 45.41 27.40 18.72
CA ASN A 863 44.13 27.68 19.39
C ASN A 863 42.99 27.15 18.52
N GLN A 864 42.16 26.28 19.08
CA GLN A 864 40.97 25.75 18.40
C GLN A 864 39.75 26.61 18.73
N TYR A 865 39.00 26.95 17.69
CA TYR A 865 37.76 27.70 17.78
C TYR A 865 36.62 26.82 17.29
N GLU A 866 35.42 27.00 17.84
CA GLU A 866 34.20 26.36 17.38
C GLU A 866 33.16 27.42 16.99
N ILE A 867 32.57 27.26 15.82
CA ILE A 867 31.33 27.92 15.42
C ILE A 867 30.20 27.03 15.88
N ARG A 868 29.25 27.60 16.63
CA ARG A 868 28.03 26.91 17.06
C ARG A 868 26.80 27.65 16.61
N VAL A 869 25.94 26.94 15.88
CA VAL A 869 24.54 27.30 15.66
C VAL A 869 23.75 26.80 16.87
N ASP A 870 22.79 27.59 17.32
CA ASP A 870 22.04 27.36 18.57
C ASP A 870 22.94 26.92 19.76
N PRO A 871 23.90 27.78 20.19
CA PRO A 871 24.98 27.38 21.09
C PRO A 871 24.55 26.95 22.49
N ASP A 872 23.30 27.25 22.87
CA ASP A 872 22.71 26.95 24.17
C ASP A 872 21.58 25.90 24.08
N ASN A 873 21.40 25.27 22.90
CA ASN A 873 20.37 24.28 22.57
C ASN A 873 18.97 24.74 23.01
N GLN A 874 18.61 25.99 22.69
CA GLN A 874 17.31 26.58 23.04
C GLN A 874 16.20 26.11 22.09
N ILE A 875 16.57 25.68 20.89
CA ILE A 875 15.69 25.10 19.89
C ILE A 875 15.86 23.59 19.99
N ASP A 876 14.74 22.87 20.16
CA ASP A 876 14.76 21.40 20.14
C ASP A 876 14.85 20.92 18.68
N GLU A 877 16.00 20.38 18.29
CA GLU A 877 16.31 19.99 16.90
C GLU A 877 16.18 18.47 16.64
N LEU A 878 16.27 18.07 15.37
CA LEU A 878 16.33 16.64 14.99
C LEU A 878 17.70 16.03 15.31
N ASP A 879 18.78 16.77 15.06
CA ASP A 879 20.15 16.46 15.46
C ASP A 879 20.80 17.72 16.01
N GLU A 880 21.34 17.66 17.22
CA GLU A 880 22.05 18.78 17.87
C GLU A 880 23.56 18.75 17.54
N ASN A 881 24.07 17.63 17.04
CA ASN A 881 25.50 17.43 16.88
C ASN A 881 26.03 18.08 15.60
N ASN A 882 25.18 18.26 14.60
CA ASN A 882 25.52 18.88 13.31
C ASN A 882 25.60 20.42 13.36
N ASN A 883 25.35 21.01 14.53
CA ASN A 883 25.40 22.45 14.80
C ASN A 883 26.80 23.04 15.05
N VAL A 884 27.84 22.20 15.12
CA VAL A 884 29.21 22.63 15.44
C VAL A 884 30.19 22.41 14.29
N LEU A 885 31.03 23.41 14.05
CA LEU A 885 32.22 23.34 13.19
C LEU A 885 33.45 23.85 13.95
N VAL A 886 34.53 23.07 13.96
CA VAL A 886 35.80 23.43 14.59
C VAL A 886 36.81 23.92 13.56
N PHE A 887 37.50 25.02 13.85
CA PHE A 887 38.48 25.65 12.96
C PHE A 887 39.67 26.24 13.74
N GLY A 888 40.77 26.53 13.04
CA GLY A 888 41.95 27.21 13.60
C GLY A 888 42.09 28.64 13.09
N LEU A 889 42.86 29.46 13.81
CA LEU A 889 43.30 30.78 13.35
C LEU A 889 44.82 30.83 13.26
N LYS A 890 45.33 31.43 12.18
CA LYS A 890 46.76 31.71 12.00
C LYS A 890 46.97 33.22 11.96
N ALA A 891 47.92 33.71 12.74
CA ALA A 891 48.34 35.11 12.69
C ALA A 891 49.10 35.40 11.38
N GLU A 892 48.78 36.53 10.75
CA GLU A 892 49.48 37.05 9.58
C GLU A 892 49.88 38.52 9.76
N THR A 893 50.75 39.04 8.90
CA THR A 893 51.24 40.43 8.96
C THR A 893 50.12 41.47 8.83
N THR A 894 49.01 41.12 8.17
CA THR A 894 47.85 41.99 7.92
C THR A 894 46.62 41.63 8.76
N GLY A 895 46.68 40.63 9.64
CA GLY A 895 45.56 40.20 10.48
C GLY A 895 45.58 38.70 10.83
N TYR A 896 44.48 38.00 10.57
CA TYR A 896 44.34 36.57 10.82
C TYR A 896 43.82 35.85 9.57
N SER A 897 44.26 34.60 9.35
CA SER A 897 43.68 33.68 8.39
C SER A 897 42.96 32.52 9.08
N VAL A 898 41.78 32.17 8.56
CA VAL A 898 40.94 31.07 9.05
C VAL A 898 41.40 29.75 8.42
N MET A 899 41.75 28.79 9.25
CA MET A 899 42.13 27.43 8.85
C MET A 899 40.95 26.50 9.08
N LEU A 900 40.23 26.17 8.01
CA LEU A 900 39.09 25.26 8.05
C LEU A 900 39.54 23.80 7.91
N PRO A 901 38.77 22.85 8.44
CA PRO A 901 38.88 21.44 8.10
C PRO A 901 38.73 21.20 6.59
N ASP A 902 39.07 20.00 6.13
CA ASP A 902 38.85 19.61 4.74
C ASP A 902 37.39 19.82 4.33
N SER A 903 37.17 20.10 3.04
CA SER A 903 35.85 20.49 2.53
C SER A 903 34.76 19.49 2.92
N GLY A 904 33.70 19.99 3.54
CA GLY A 904 32.56 19.20 4.02
C GLY A 904 32.73 18.60 5.42
N GLN A 905 33.92 18.64 6.01
CA GLN A 905 34.15 18.17 7.38
C GLN A 905 33.72 19.21 8.44
N ARG A 906 33.35 18.71 9.61
CA ARG A 906 32.97 19.51 10.80
C ARG A 906 34.10 19.67 11.81
N PHE A 907 35.04 18.75 11.82
CA PHE A 907 36.15 18.73 12.75
C PHE A 907 37.44 18.47 11.96
N PRO A 908 38.59 19.03 12.38
CA PRO A 908 39.88 18.67 11.83
C PRO A 908 40.09 17.14 11.84
N ALA A 909 40.91 16.65 10.92
CA ALA A 909 41.33 15.25 10.93
C ALA A 909 41.98 14.93 12.29
N ASP A 910 41.47 13.90 12.93
CA ASP A 910 42.09 13.31 14.10
C ASP A 910 43.32 12.52 13.64
N ARG A 911 44.46 12.81 14.25
CA ARG A 911 45.78 12.28 13.84
C ARG A 911 46.50 11.59 14.98
N PHE A 912 45.89 11.49 16.15
CA PHE A 912 46.50 10.82 17.28
C PHE A 912 45.89 9.44 17.40
N ASN A 913 46.70 8.51 17.93
CA ASN A 913 46.24 7.17 18.17
C ASN A 913 45.59 7.11 19.55
N PRO A 914 44.47 6.38 19.73
CA PRO A 914 43.92 6.16 21.05
C PRO A 914 44.87 5.32 21.90
N LEU A 915 44.85 5.55 23.20
CA LEU A 915 45.55 4.72 24.17
C LEU A 915 44.71 3.48 24.50
N LEU A 916 45.29 2.29 24.28
CA LEU A 916 44.69 1.01 24.66
C LEU A 916 45.38 0.46 25.92
N GLU A 917 44.59 0.21 26.95
CA GLU A 917 45.02 -0.46 28.18
C GLU A 917 44.25 -1.77 28.36
N VAL A 918 44.98 -2.86 28.63
CA VAL A 918 44.38 -4.18 28.91
C VAL A 918 44.88 -4.68 30.26
N THR A 919 43.95 -5.00 31.16
CA THR A 919 44.25 -5.49 32.51
C THR A 919 43.51 -6.79 32.81
N PHE A 920 44.09 -7.62 33.66
CA PHE A 920 43.51 -8.85 34.18
C PHE A 920 43.37 -8.69 35.69
N ASP A 921 42.14 -8.79 36.19
CA ASP A 921 41.80 -8.58 37.60
C ASP A 921 42.37 -7.26 38.16
N GLY A 922 42.37 -6.21 37.33
CA GLY A 922 42.85 -4.87 37.67
C GLY A 922 44.35 -4.63 37.50
N VAL A 923 45.12 -5.59 36.93
CA VAL A 923 46.58 -5.46 36.80
C VAL A 923 47.05 -5.78 35.38
N GLN A 924 48.06 -5.06 34.89
CA GLN A 924 48.75 -5.38 33.64
C GLN A 924 49.66 -6.61 33.82
N LEU A 925 49.51 -7.60 32.95
CA LEU A 925 50.27 -8.84 33.04
C LEU A 925 51.66 -8.73 32.40
N LYS A 926 52.59 -9.54 32.92
CA LYS A 926 53.81 -9.92 32.20
C LYS A 926 53.50 -11.13 31.32
N ASN A 927 54.27 -11.32 30.25
CA ASN A 927 54.09 -12.48 29.38
C ASN A 927 54.21 -13.79 30.17
N GLU A 928 53.30 -14.71 29.88
CA GLU A 928 53.13 -16.01 30.52
C GLU A 928 52.80 -15.99 32.03
N ALA A 929 52.36 -14.84 32.56
CA ALA A 929 51.91 -14.76 33.95
C ALA A 929 50.74 -15.71 34.23
N LEU A 930 50.67 -16.20 35.47
CA LEU A 930 49.55 -17.02 35.94
C LEU A 930 48.31 -16.15 36.15
N VAL A 931 47.17 -16.66 35.68
CA VAL A 931 45.86 -16.01 35.72
C VAL A 931 44.82 -17.02 36.23
N ALA A 932 43.80 -16.53 36.94
CA ALA A 932 42.71 -17.37 37.41
C ALA A 932 41.94 -18.02 36.25
N ALA A 933 41.16 -19.06 36.53
CA ALA A 933 40.30 -19.71 35.54
C ALA A 933 39.12 -18.84 35.09
N ASN A 934 38.77 -17.85 35.92
CA ASN A 934 37.64 -16.94 35.75
C ASN A 934 38.08 -15.46 35.84
N PRO A 935 39.05 -15.01 35.03
CA PRO A 935 39.61 -13.66 35.17
C PRO A 935 38.64 -12.60 34.65
N LEU A 936 38.69 -11.40 35.22
CA LEU A 936 38.11 -10.21 34.62
C LEU A 936 39.15 -9.54 33.73
N ILE A 937 38.96 -9.62 32.41
CA ILE A 937 39.81 -8.97 31.41
C ILE A 937 39.16 -7.64 31.05
N ARG A 938 39.76 -6.53 31.46
CA ARG A 938 39.26 -5.19 31.15
C ARG A 938 40.11 -4.54 30.06
N VAL A 939 39.43 -4.11 29.01
CA VAL A 939 39.96 -3.33 27.89
C VAL A 939 39.45 -1.89 28.03
N VAL A 940 40.37 -0.95 28.18
CA VAL A 940 40.07 0.49 28.22
C VAL A 940 40.65 1.12 26.95
N LEU A 941 39.80 1.82 26.21
CA LEU A 941 40.22 2.61 25.07
C LEU A 941 39.98 4.08 25.39
N GLN A 942 41.05 4.85 25.41
CA GLN A 942 41.09 6.24 25.82
C GLN A 942 41.56 7.09 24.65
N ASP A 943 40.78 8.09 24.28
CA ASP A 943 41.09 8.97 23.14
C ASP A 943 41.15 10.43 23.62
N GLU A 944 41.93 11.29 22.96
CA GLU A 944 42.03 12.71 23.33
C GLU A 944 41.13 13.63 22.49
N ASP A 945 40.51 13.15 21.41
CA ASP A 945 39.57 13.91 20.59
C ASP A 945 38.27 14.18 21.38
N PRO A 946 38.00 15.44 21.78
CA PRO A 946 36.84 15.77 22.58
C PRO A 946 35.56 15.88 21.74
N TYR A 947 35.65 15.73 20.41
CA TYR A 947 34.54 15.89 19.47
C TYR A 947 34.01 14.55 18.95
N ARG A 948 34.84 13.51 18.91
CA ARG A 948 34.48 12.17 18.41
C ARG A 948 34.44 11.14 19.54
N ILE A 949 33.36 11.20 20.34
CA ILE A 949 33.20 10.35 21.53
C ILE A 949 32.63 8.98 21.14
N ARG A 950 33.32 7.90 21.53
CA ARG A 950 32.92 6.51 21.23
C ARG A 950 31.66 6.06 21.98
N GLN A 951 30.62 5.66 21.24
CA GLN A 951 29.35 5.18 21.80
C GLN A 951 29.06 3.68 21.59
N ASP A 952 29.87 2.99 20.80
CA ASP A 952 29.70 1.56 20.48
C ASP A 952 31.03 0.79 20.40
N THR A 953 30.93 -0.51 20.11
CA THR A 953 32.07 -1.44 20.01
C THR A 953 32.70 -1.51 18.60
N VAL A 954 32.27 -0.70 17.63
CA VAL A 954 32.76 -0.77 16.24
C VAL A 954 34.24 -0.41 16.19
N GLY A 955 35.07 -1.28 15.60
CA GLY A 955 36.53 -1.10 15.58
C GLY A 955 37.26 -1.73 16.77
N ILE A 956 36.55 -2.45 17.65
CA ILE A 956 37.15 -3.27 18.72
C ILE A 956 36.96 -4.75 18.39
N GLU A 957 38.06 -5.52 18.41
CA GLU A 957 38.03 -6.98 18.24
C GLU A 957 38.89 -7.65 19.31
N VAL A 958 38.32 -8.66 19.98
CA VAL A 958 39.02 -9.43 21.01
C VAL A 958 39.08 -10.89 20.54
N PHE A 959 40.27 -11.47 20.59
CA PHE A 959 40.52 -12.85 20.23
C PHE A 959 41.21 -13.58 21.37
N LEU A 960 40.82 -14.84 21.59
CA LEU A 960 41.44 -15.70 22.57
C LEU A 960 41.86 -17.01 21.88
N LYS A 961 43.16 -17.31 21.91
CA LYS A 961 43.70 -18.60 21.51
C LYS A 961 43.77 -19.52 22.72
N LYS A 962 43.14 -20.69 22.59
CA LYS A 962 43.11 -21.73 23.63
C LYS A 962 44.40 -22.56 23.62
N PRO A 963 44.74 -23.24 24.75
CA PRO A 963 45.92 -24.09 24.87
C PRO A 963 45.76 -25.38 24.06
N CYS A 964 46.08 -25.33 22.76
CA CYS A 964 46.30 -26.52 21.95
C CYS A 964 47.22 -26.23 20.75
N ALA A 965 47.96 -27.24 20.27
CA ALA A 965 49.00 -27.08 19.25
C ALA A 965 48.47 -26.50 17.92
N ASN A 966 47.25 -26.87 17.53
CA ASN A 966 46.61 -26.47 16.27
C ASN A 966 45.38 -25.58 16.48
N CYS A 967 45.25 -24.91 17.62
CA CYS A 967 44.13 -24.01 17.88
C CYS A 967 44.36 -22.67 17.18
N ASP A 968 43.40 -22.24 16.36
CA ASP A 968 43.34 -20.89 15.84
C ASP A 968 42.79 -19.90 16.88
N PHE A 969 42.94 -18.61 16.60
CA PHE A 969 42.33 -17.55 17.41
C PHE A 969 40.80 -17.58 17.28
N GLY A 970 40.09 -17.76 18.39
CA GLY A 970 38.65 -17.62 18.44
C GLY A 970 38.24 -16.18 18.71
N ARG A 971 37.40 -15.59 17.85
CA ARG A 971 36.83 -14.25 18.08
C ARG A 971 35.83 -14.29 19.24
N VAL A 972 35.96 -13.37 20.19
CA VAL A 972 35.00 -13.18 21.28
C VAL A 972 33.78 -12.40 20.76
N THR A 973 32.59 -12.95 20.95
CA THR A 973 31.33 -12.26 20.61
C THR A 973 31.05 -11.16 21.63
N LEU A 974 31.17 -9.89 21.22
CA LEU A 974 31.02 -8.74 22.11
C LEU A 974 29.58 -8.47 22.58
N SER A 975 28.59 -9.15 21.99
CA SER A 975 27.20 -9.18 22.45
C SER A 975 26.87 -10.43 23.29
N GLY A 976 27.86 -11.27 23.59
CA GLY A 976 27.69 -12.49 24.38
C GLY A 976 27.58 -12.21 25.89
N PRO A 977 27.07 -13.18 26.67
CA PRO A 977 26.84 -13.01 28.11
C PRO A 977 28.12 -12.86 28.95
N ALA A 978 29.28 -13.17 28.37
CA ALA A 978 30.59 -13.03 29.02
C ALA A 978 31.22 -11.63 28.83
N VAL A 979 30.56 -10.73 28.08
CA VAL A 979 31.07 -9.39 27.79
C VAL A 979 30.07 -8.34 28.24
N SER A 980 30.57 -7.29 28.89
CA SER A 980 29.82 -6.07 29.18
C SER A 980 30.67 -4.86 28.81
N TRP A 981 30.06 -3.74 28.45
CA TRP A 981 30.79 -2.53 28.08
C TRP A 981 30.02 -1.27 28.46
N LYS A 982 30.74 -0.17 28.60
CA LYS A 982 30.22 1.17 28.92
C LYS A 982 30.66 2.16 27.84
N PRO A 983 29.74 2.92 27.22
CA PRO A 983 30.10 3.97 26.26
C PRO A 983 30.95 5.05 26.93
N ALA A 984 31.75 5.75 26.12
CA ALA A 984 32.66 6.77 26.60
C ALA A 984 31.90 8.03 27.06
N GLY A 985 32.40 8.66 28.13
CA GLY A 985 31.91 9.94 28.64
C GLY A 985 32.65 11.14 28.04
N PRO A 986 32.57 12.33 28.66
CA PRO A 986 33.31 13.53 28.23
C PRO A 986 34.83 13.37 28.26
N ASP A 987 35.33 12.38 29.00
CA ASP A 987 36.73 11.99 29.04
C ASP A 987 37.12 11.06 27.88
N ASN A 988 36.20 10.74 26.95
CA ASN A 988 36.38 9.81 25.83
C ASN A 988 37.00 8.44 26.24
N ARG A 989 36.61 7.95 27.42
CA ARG A 989 37.08 6.68 28.00
C ARG A 989 36.07 5.55 27.82
N PHE A 990 36.26 4.70 26.82
CA PHE A 990 35.45 3.50 26.59
C PHE A 990 35.97 2.31 27.41
N VAL A 991 35.07 1.55 28.03
CA VAL A 991 35.44 0.39 28.86
C VAL A 991 34.70 -0.86 28.41
N LEU A 992 35.43 -1.94 28.18
CA LEU A 992 34.92 -3.26 27.85
C LEU A 992 35.48 -4.29 28.84
N ASP A 993 34.58 -5.02 29.49
CA ASP A 993 34.88 -6.07 30.45
C ASP A 993 34.51 -7.43 29.83
N TYR A 994 35.51 -8.29 29.65
CA TYR A 994 35.38 -9.67 29.20
C TYR A 994 35.70 -10.63 30.35
N GLN A 995 34.75 -11.48 30.71
CA GLN A 995 34.88 -12.44 31.81
C GLN A 995 34.72 -13.88 31.30
N PRO A 996 35.77 -14.48 30.71
CA PRO A 996 35.75 -15.91 30.41
C PRO A 996 35.56 -16.73 31.68
N ARG A 997 34.85 -17.86 31.55
CA ARG A 997 34.58 -18.78 32.66
C ARG A 997 35.18 -20.15 32.38
N ASN A 998 35.67 -20.80 33.43
CA ASN A 998 36.18 -22.17 33.43
C ASN A 998 37.29 -22.40 32.39
N LEU A 999 38.27 -21.49 32.32
CA LEU A 999 39.45 -21.72 31.49
C LEU A 999 40.19 -22.98 31.97
N THR A 1000 40.53 -23.86 31.03
CA THR A 1000 41.27 -25.11 31.29
C THR A 1000 42.76 -24.82 31.49
N ASP A 1001 43.50 -25.77 32.07
CA ASP A 1001 44.95 -25.61 32.25
C ASP A 1001 45.66 -25.44 30.90
N GLY A 1002 46.62 -24.51 30.86
CA GLY A 1002 47.50 -24.33 29.70
C GLY A 1002 47.85 -22.87 29.38
N LEU A 1003 48.58 -22.68 28.28
CA LEU A 1003 49.00 -21.38 27.77
C LEU A 1003 47.97 -20.81 26.79
N TYR A 1004 47.44 -19.64 27.11
CA TYR A 1004 46.53 -18.86 26.29
C TYR A 1004 47.24 -17.66 25.68
N THR A 1005 46.74 -17.19 24.53
CA THR A 1005 47.14 -15.91 23.95
C THR A 1005 45.89 -15.05 23.76
N LEU A 1006 45.87 -13.85 24.34
CA LEU A 1006 44.84 -12.84 24.09
C LEU A 1006 45.37 -11.83 23.06
N GLN A 1007 44.55 -11.52 22.05
CA GLN A 1007 44.78 -10.42 21.12
C GLN A 1007 43.64 -9.42 21.19
N VAL A 1008 43.96 -8.13 21.23
CA VAL A 1008 42.99 -7.03 21.18
C VAL A 1008 43.36 -6.05 20.07
N PHE A 1009 42.46 -5.87 19.12
CA PHE A 1009 42.51 -4.81 18.12
C PHE A 1009 41.55 -3.70 18.52
N ALA A 1010 42.00 -2.45 18.46
CA ALA A 1010 41.16 -1.30 18.75
C ALA A 1010 41.54 -0.12 17.85
N THR A 1011 40.52 0.57 17.34
CA THR A 1011 40.65 1.88 16.71
C THR A 1011 39.84 2.90 17.47
N ASP A 1012 40.11 4.19 17.29
CA ASP A 1012 39.19 5.26 17.69
C ASP A 1012 38.00 5.36 16.71
N VAL A 1013 37.18 6.39 16.86
CA VAL A 1013 36.03 6.68 15.99
C VAL A 1013 36.48 7.14 14.59
N SER A 1014 37.66 7.75 14.50
CA SER A 1014 38.29 8.25 13.27
C SER A 1014 38.99 7.16 12.46
N GLY A 1015 39.21 5.98 13.06
CA GLY A 1015 39.92 4.84 12.50
C GLY A 1015 41.42 4.79 12.82
N ASN A 1016 41.97 5.70 13.65
CA ASN A 1016 43.38 5.57 14.06
C ASN A 1016 43.53 4.37 14.99
N ARG A 1017 44.60 3.61 14.79
CA ARG A 1017 44.83 2.35 15.50
C ARG A 1017 45.55 2.63 16.80
N ALA A 1018 45.15 1.96 17.88
CA ALA A 1018 45.83 2.08 19.17
C ALA A 1018 47.31 1.63 19.16
N GLY A 1019 47.72 0.89 18.12
CA GLY A 1019 49.11 0.48 17.91
C GLY A 1019 49.35 -0.07 16.49
N PRO A 1020 50.62 -0.34 16.13
CA PRO A 1020 50.99 -0.90 14.82
C PRO A 1020 50.50 -2.33 14.59
N GLY A 1021 50.17 -3.06 15.67
CA GLY A 1021 49.58 -4.39 15.67
C GLY A 1021 48.61 -4.56 16.86
N PRO A 1022 48.00 -5.74 17.03
CA PRO A 1022 47.15 -5.99 18.20
C PRO A 1022 47.96 -5.92 19.49
N TYR A 1023 47.31 -5.51 20.59
CA TYR A 1023 47.83 -5.85 21.91
C TYR A 1023 47.81 -7.37 22.04
N GLU A 1024 48.97 -7.99 22.24
CA GLU A 1024 49.11 -9.42 22.42
C GLU A 1024 49.76 -9.75 23.76
N ILE A 1025 49.15 -10.66 24.51
CA ILE A 1025 49.71 -11.17 25.76
C ILE A 1025 49.46 -12.66 25.87
N GLN A 1026 50.49 -13.41 26.28
CA GLN A 1026 50.32 -14.80 26.67
C GLN A 1026 50.14 -14.91 28.18
N PHE A 1027 49.28 -15.82 28.63
CA PHE A 1027 49.06 -16.07 30.05
C PHE A 1027 48.80 -17.55 30.30
N ARG A 1028 49.15 -18.04 31.49
CA ARG A 1028 48.98 -19.44 31.87
C ARG A 1028 47.81 -19.57 32.84
N VAL A 1029 46.94 -20.54 32.59
CA VAL A 1029 45.91 -20.96 33.54
C VAL A 1029 46.35 -22.26 34.18
N GLN A 1030 46.24 -22.34 35.50
CA GLN A 1030 46.53 -23.54 36.27
C GLN A 1030 45.49 -23.65 37.39
N ASN A 1031 44.57 -24.59 37.22
CA ASN A 1031 43.42 -24.82 38.10
C ASN A 1031 43.81 -25.57 39.38
N SER A 1032 44.90 -26.34 39.36
CA SER A 1032 45.39 -26.98 40.58
C SER A 1032 45.78 -25.93 41.61
N ASP A 1033 45.20 -26.00 42.80
CA ASP A 1033 45.57 -25.12 43.90
C ASP A 1033 47.01 -25.38 44.34
N SER A 1034 47.88 -24.40 44.09
CA SER A 1034 49.27 -24.48 44.55
C SER A 1034 49.72 -23.15 45.15
N LEU A 1035 50.57 -23.26 46.16
CA LEU A 1035 51.25 -22.14 46.79
C LEU A 1035 52.75 -22.43 46.71
N SER A 1036 53.47 -21.64 45.91
CA SER A 1036 54.92 -21.76 45.79
C SER A 1036 55.64 -21.44 47.11
N VAL A 1037 56.94 -21.74 47.16
CA VAL A 1037 57.77 -21.33 48.30
C VAL A 1037 57.76 -19.81 48.42
N VAL A 1038 57.51 -19.32 49.63
CA VAL A 1038 57.59 -17.90 49.94
C VAL A 1038 59.06 -17.50 50.09
N GLN A 1039 59.56 -16.66 49.19
CA GLN A 1039 60.93 -16.17 49.19
C GLN A 1039 60.99 -14.79 49.83
N ALA A 1040 61.74 -14.66 50.93
CA ALA A 1040 62.07 -13.37 51.52
C ALA A 1040 63.34 -12.83 50.85
N THR A 1041 63.26 -11.69 50.15
CA THR A 1041 64.42 -11.08 49.46
C THR A 1041 64.47 -9.57 49.69
N PRO A 1042 65.60 -9.01 50.15
CA PRO A 1042 66.82 -9.69 50.59
C PRO A 1042 66.63 -10.47 51.90
N ASN A 1043 67.42 -11.52 52.09
CA ASN A 1043 67.52 -12.30 53.33
C ASN A 1043 68.97 -12.81 53.45
N PRO A 1044 69.83 -12.25 54.32
CA PRO A 1044 69.48 -11.40 55.46
C PRO A 1044 68.91 -10.01 55.11
N VAL A 1045 68.04 -9.49 55.98
CA VAL A 1045 67.31 -8.23 55.82
C VAL A 1045 68.13 -7.07 56.40
N SER A 1046 68.54 -6.12 55.56
CA SER A 1046 69.29 -4.92 55.96
C SER A 1046 68.40 -3.70 56.27
N ALA A 1047 67.33 -3.48 55.50
CA ALA A 1047 66.36 -2.40 55.73
C ALA A 1047 64.94 -2.92 55.69
N GLN A 1048 64.56 -3.57 54.58
CA GLN A 1048 63.26 -4.19 54.38
C GLN A 1048 63.44 -5.47 53.56
N THR A 1049 62.51 -6.39 53.69
CA THR A 1049 62.43 -7.60 52.87
C THR A 1049 61.08 -7.71 52.22
N ARG A 1050 61.03 -8.45 51.12
CA ARG A 1050 59.81 -8.73 50.39
C ARG A 1050 59.56 -10.22 50.41
N PHE A 1051 58.40 -10.63 50.89
CA PHE A 1051 57.95 -12.01 50.80
C PHE A 1051 57.23 -12.20 49.47
N ARG A 1052 57.93 -12.72 48.47
CA ARG A 1052 57.39 -13.03 47.15
C ARG A 1052 56.90 -14.47 47.11
N PHE A 1053 55.70 -14.68 46.58
CA PHE A 1053 55.17 -16.01 46.30
C PHE A 1053 54.15 -15.95 45.17
N THR A 1054 54.01 -17.07 44.49
CA THR A 1054 53.04 -17.30 43.42
C THR A 1054 51.95 -18.26 43.90
N VAL A 1055 50.70 -17.93 43.57
CA VAL A 1055 49.51 -18.76 43.83
C VAL A 1055 48.90 -19.18 42.49
N SER A 1056 48.50 -20.45 42.35
CA SER A 1056 47.64 -20.93 41.26
C SER A 1056 46.29 -21.41 41.82
N GLY A 1057 45.24 -21.42 41.01
CA GLY A 1057 43.91 -21.84 41.44
C GLY A 1057 42.81 -21.31 40.52
N THR A 1058 41.59 -21.81 40.71
CA THR A 1058 40.43 -21.41 39.89
C THR A 1058 39.95 -19.99 40.18
N GLU A 1059 40.11 -19.53 41.42
CA GLU A 1059 39.69 -18.22 41.91
C GLU A 1059 40.75 -17.59 42.83
N SER A 1060 40.57 -16.30 43.12
CA SER A 1060 41.42 -15.57 44.05
C SER A 1060 41.30 -16.14 45.47
N PRO A 1061 42.42 -16.40 46.19
CA PRO A 1061 42.41 -16.95 47.55
C PRO A 1061 41.94 -15.95 48.64
N GLY A 1062 41.50 -14.76 48.26
CA GLY A 1062 41.03 -13.72 49.19
C GLY A 1062 42.19 -12.99 49.89
N GLU A 1063 42.05 -12.75 51.20
CA GLU A 1063 43.11 -12.13 52.00
C GLU A 1063 44.21 -13.15 52.34
N GLY A 1064 45.46 -12.71 52.26
CA GLY A 1064 46.61 -13.43 52.78
C GLY A 1064 47.16 -12.74 54.02
N GLN A 1065 47.68 -13.53 54.96
CA GLN A 1065 48.36 -13.01 56.14
C GLN A 1065 49.72 -13.68 56.37
N ILE A 1066 50.75 -12.89 56.65
CA ILE A 1066 52.05 -13.39 57.07
C ILE A 1066 52.23 -13.12 58.56
N LEU A 1067 52.27 -14.20 59.35
CA LEU A 1067 52.59 -14.18 60.78
C LEU A 1067 54.09 -14.35 60.97
N ILE A 1068 54.75 -13.41 61.62
CA ILE A 1068 56.20 -13.46 61.90
C ILE A 1068 56.39 -13.67 63.40
N ARG A 1069 57.24 -14.64 63.77
CA ARG A 1069 57.51 -15.07 65.15
C ARG A 1069 59.00 -15.13 65.44
N ASN A 1070 59.39 -14.90 66.70
CA ASN A 1070 60.74 -15.16 67.17
C ASN A 1070 60.96 -16.68 67.43
N LEU A 1071 62.19 -17.08 67.79
CA LEU A 1071 62.54 -18.49 68.07
C LEU A 1071 61.82 -19.09 69.30
N ASN A 1072 61.31 -18.25 70.20
CA ASN A 1072 60.50 -18.68 71.34
C ASN A 1072 59.02 -18.87 70.97
N GLY A 1073 58.65 -18.68 69.70
CA GLY A 1073 57.28 -18.84 69.20
C GLY A 1073 56.36 -17.63 69.43
N GLN A 1074 56.86 -16.52 70.00
CA GLN A 1074 56.07 -15.30 70.22
C GLN A 1074 55.82 -14.58 68.87
N LEU A 1075 54.57 -14.18 68.62
CA LEU A 1075 54.18 -13.39 67.44
C LEU A 1075 54.72 -11.97 67.58
N VAL A 1076 55.51 -11.54 66.59
CA VAL A 1076 56.11 -10.20 66.56
C VAL A 1076 55.45 -9.27 65.55
N ARG A 1077 54.96 -9.78 64.40
CA ARG A 1077 54.27 -8.97 63.38
C ARG A 1077 53.27 -9.81 62.61
N THR A 1078 52.14 -9.19 62.25
CA THR A 1078 51.24 -9.72 61.22
C THR A 1078 51.15 -8.73 60.05
N LEU A 1079 51.24 -9.24 58.83
CA LEU A 1079 51.01 -8.48 57.60
C LEU A 1079 49.76 -9.01 56.91
N HIS A 1080 48.91 -8.14 56.37
CA HIS A 1080 47.68 -8.49 55.65
C HIS A 1080 47.66 -7.80 54.28
N GLN A 1081 47.24 -8.51 53.24
CA GLN A 1081 46.90 -7.92 51.95
C GLN A 1081 46.06 -8.89 51.10
N PRO A 1082 45.28 -8.39 50.13
CA PRO A 1082 44.62 -9.21 49.12
C PRO A 1082 45.64 -10.00 48.29
N VAL A 1083 45.39 -11.30 48.13
CA VAL A 1083 46.22 -12.20 47.34
C VAL A 1083 45.43 -12.61 46.11
N ARG A 1084 46.06 -12.62 44.94
CA ARG A 1084 45.48 -13.03 43.66
C ARG A 1084 46.13 -14.30 43.13
N VAL A 1085 45.53 -14.91 42.13
CA VAL A 1085 46.23 -15.91 41.30
C VAL A 1085 47.38 -15.20 40.55
N GLY A 1086 48.56 -15.80 40.56
CA GLY A 1086 49.80 -15.21 40.07
C GLY A 1086 50.78 -14.79 41.16
N GLU A 1087 51.74 -13.93 40.80
CA GLU A 1087 52.77 -13.43 41.73
C GLU A 1087 52.17 -12.40 42.69
N ASN A 1088 52.46 -12.58 43.97
CA ASN A 1088 52.09 -11.75 45.10
C ASN A 1088 53.33 -11.40 45.93
N LEU A 1089 53.26 -10.28 46.64
CA LEU A 1089 54.39 -9.72 47.36
C LEU A 1089 53.94 -9.00 48.63
N PHE A 1090 54.42 -9.41 49.81
CA PHE A 1090 54.27 -8.64 51.06
C PHE A 1090 55.58 -7.92 51.38
N LEU A 1091 55.48 -6.74 51.99
CA LEU A 1091 56.62 -5.95 52.44
C LEU A 1091 56.73 -6.00 53.97
N TRP A 1092 57.93 -6.25 54.47
CA TRP A 1092 58.23 -6.14 55.90
C TRP A 1092 59.51 -5.36 56.12
N ASP A 1093 59.41 -4.36 56.97
CA ASP A 1093 60.49 -3.45 57.32
C ASP A 1093 61.31 -3.94 58.51
N GLY A 1094 61.04 -5.14 59.06
CA GLY A 1094 61.74 -5.68 60.22
C GLY A 1094 61.28 -5.11 61.58
N SER A 1095 60.13 -4.44 61.63
CA SER A 1095 59.51 -3.97 62.86
C SER A 1095 58.49 -4.96 63.44
N ASP A 1096 58.21 -4.84 64.74
CA ASP A 1096 57.12 -5.54 65.42
C ASP A 1096 55.75 -4.88 65.14
N GLN A 1097 54.66 -5.40 65.72
CA GLN A 1097 53.30 -4.88 65.52
C GLN A 1097 53.15 -3.41 65.97
N GLY A 1098 53.95 -2.96 66.94
CA GLY A 1098 53.98 -1.58 67.44
C GLY A 1098 54.89 -0.64 66.64
N GLY A 1099 55.56 -1.15 65.59
CA GLY A 1099 56.52 -0.39 64.78
C GLY A 1099 57.91 -0.28 65.41
N VAL A 1100 58.17 -0.99 66.51
CA VAL A 1100 59.49 -1.03 67.15
C VAL A 1100 60.39 -1.99 66.39
N GLN A 1101 61.64 -1.59 66.18
CA GLN A 1101 62.59 -2.38 65.42
C GLN A 1101 62.98 -3.65 66.18
N LEU A 1102 62.90 -4.79 65.50
CA LEU A 1102 63.26 -6.07 66.08
C LEU A 1102 64.79 -6.26 66.07
N PRO A 1103 65.36 -6.93 67.08
CA PRO A 1103 66.80 -7.20 67.15
C PRO A 1103 67.27 -8.11 66.00
N ASN A 1104 68.56 -8.04 65.69
CA ASN A 1104 69.19 -8.96 64.73
C ASN A 1104 69.01 -10.41 65.19
N GLY A 1105 68.59 -11.28 64.27
CA GLY A 1105 68.28 -12.66 64.62
C GLY A 1105 67.46 -13.40 63.57
N LEU A 1106 67.25 -14.67 63.83
CA LEU A 1106 66.43 -15.55 63.00
C LEU A 1106 64.95 -15.47 63.42
N TYR A 1107 64.09 -15.15 62.47
CA TYR A 1107 62.63 -15.12 62.64
C TYR A 1107 61.97 -16.19 61.76
N LEU A 1108 60.88 -16.76 62.26
CA LEU A 1108 60.05 -17.71 61.53
C LEU A 1108 58.83 -16.97 61.01
N PHE A 1109 58.51 -17.12 59.72
CA PHE A 1109 57.28 -16.58 59.18
C PHE A 1109 56.36 -17.71 58.71
N ARG A 1110 55.05 -17.46 58.76
CA ARG A 1110 54.00 -18.34 58.22
C ARG A 1110 53.01 -17.52 57.43
N LEU A 1111 52.97 -17.74 56.12
CA LEU A 1111 51.89 -17.28 55.24
C LEU A 1111 50.68 -18.19 55.44
N LEU A 1112 49.51 -17.59 55.65
CA LEU A 1112 48.20 -18.23 55.70
C LEU A 1112 47.30 -17.52 54.67
N LEU A 1113 46.70 -18.28 53.76
CA LEU A 1113 45.68 -17.80 52.84
C LEU A 1113 44.29 -18.14 53.39
N THR A 1114 43.27 -17.36 53.01
CA THR A 1114 41.88 -17.56 53.49
C THR A 1114 41.30 -18.92 53.09
N ASP A 1115 41.76 -19.48 51.98
CA ASP A 1115 41.39 -20.82 51.49
C ASP A 1115 42.08 -22.00 52.22
N GLY A 1116 42.84 -21.71 53.28
CA GLY A 1116 43.50 -22.71 54.12
C GLY A 1116 44.91 -23.10 53.67
N ARG A 1117 45.40 -22.60 52.54
CA ARG A 1117 46.79 -22.85 52.10
C ARG A 1117 47.77 -22.09 52.98
N GLN A 1118 48.87 -22.75 53.36
CA GLN A 1118 49.88 -22.15 54.23
C GLN A 1118 51.29 -22.54 53.86
N LYS A 1119 52.24 -21.61 54.04
CA LYS A 1119 53.67 -21.89 53.91
C LYS A 1119 54.45 -21.23 55.03
N SER A 1120 55.33 -22.00 55.65
CA SER A 1120 56.27 -21.48 56.64
C SER A 1120 57.67 -21.35 56.03
N GLY A 1121 58.42 -20.36 56.50
CA GLY A 1121 59.81 -20.13 56.11
C GLY A 1121 60.58 -19.39 57.20
N LYS A 1122 61.82 -19.05 56.89
CA LYS A 1122 62.73 -18.37 57.80
C LYS A 1122 63.23 -17.07 57.17
N VAL A 1123 63.38 -16.04 57.98
CA VAL A 1123 63.93 -14.75 57.58
C VAL A 1123 64.94 -14.30 58.64
N VAL A 1124 66.12 -13.88 58.21
CA VAL A 1124 67.19 -13.41 59.08
C VAL A 1124 67.22 -11.89 59.03
N LEU A 1125 67.00 -11.23 60.16
CA LEU A 1125 67.27 -9.80 60.31
C LEU A 1125 68.75 -9.62 60.64
N ASN A 1126 69.48 -8.90 59.81
CA ASN A 1126 70.88 -8.55 60.02
C ASN A 1126 71.11 -7.11 59.59
N ARG A 1127 71.14 -6.24 60.57
CA ARG A 1127 71.32 -4.80 60.41
C ARG A 1127 72.64 -4.34 60.98
#